data_AF-A0A955H9H1-F1
#
_entry.id   AF-A0A955H9H1-F1
#
_cell.length_a   1.000
_cell.length_b   1.000
_cell.length_c   1.000
_cell.angle_alpha   90.00
_cell.angle_beta   90.00
_cell.angle_gamma   90.00
#
_symmetry.space_group_name_H-M   'P 1'
#
loop_
_entity.id
_entity.type
_entity.pdbx_description
1 polymer ?
#
loop_
_entity_poly.entity_id
_entity_poly.type
_entity_poly.pdbx_seq_one_letter_code
_entity_poly.pdbx_strand_id
1 'polypeptide(L)'
;MINITQIKTSVFVLMVLAMSSITFTPVEAWNCDSLVATPSKVAPGEEVVLKWNTHATDISYVTVDKIPGEQFPVNGSAKVYPTETTTYTAHMHKDGRDDTRTCSTKVVVEIPPTPECTLDIDESSLPADGGDVVLTWTTKNADSVSFNQAIGEVDKNGSRTENVTVNTNFILTATGHGETVQCTKPVVLEKRPAPECTLVADKTEVAIGGGDVVLTWTTKNADSVSFNQAIGEVDKNGSRTENVVTSKNYVLTATGENGTVECPVSITVPDTPDPLTCSDVNFKASASKVNKNTDVTLSWNWNNKVDSASIDNGVGDVSNNGSKVVNVSKAITYNITIKNADSEKTCPVPITINTGGGGGGGSSSPRCELEISKSTIKLGESVDLKWDSSRASEVVITDNYGKTIVDSGKYIGDEKEEYFDGKITLTPTKDTTYKMVASRGSRDDECSVKVKVGDSGVTVSQIRNQDPIVAGISLTQVPYTGFEAGPLLTFIFYTLLTLWAAFVAYLFAIRRDSFGGVQFAGNGEVTNDLYETKKAEVAEQATARFASATAAPAKVESVVAEVPTNLPVATNVAPVIGYQASYQTQELSEDELELNELENRAHAQKALLSSDAMRYLLNTEPTLEAQALKLDAVIRVAKVTFPTEDGWIILNLPRMEALLGDMTKTEEVSMVSNKAVTTSGSLAEAIVTGNIVAAYEMISNRPMVALADAASDLDALYRSRKGGNGVVSDLLHTETAKLSDEQIEAMISALTSAIDGTYTDEASAVKMAIMKAVKVVA
;
A
#
# COMPACT_ATOMS: atom_id res chain seq x y z
N MET A 1 -103.94 -76.85 1.89
CA MET A 1 -102.85 -75.87 1.68
C MET A 1 -102.24 -76.12 0.31
N ILE A 2 -101.75 -75.04 -0.32
CA ILE A 2 -100.99 -74.95 -1.58
C ILE A 2 -101.86 -74.91 -2.85
N ASN A 3 -101.71 -73.96 -3.78
CA ASN A 3 -101.24 -72.57 -3.75
C ASN A 3 -101.77 -71.94 -5.05
N ILE A 4 -102.49 -70.83 -4.94
CA ILE A 4 -103.00 -70.05 -6.05
C ILE A 4 -101.89 -69.06 -6.41
N THR A 5 -101.16 -69.32 -7.49
CA THR A 5 -100.15 -68.40 -8.00
C THR A 5 -100.21 -68.39 -9.53
N GLN A 6 -100.98 -67.42 -10.03
CA GLN A 6 -100.72 -66.67 -11.27
C GLN A 6 -100.88 -67.47 -12.58
N ILE A 7 -102.08 -67.83 -13.04
CA ILE A 7 -103.05 -66.93 -13.71
C ILE A 7 -102.46 -65.56 -14.06
N LYS A 8 -101.63 -65.49 -15.12
CA LYS A 8 -101.76 -64.52 -16.22
C LYS A 8 -100.64 -64.68 -17.25
N THR A 9 -100.55 -65.90 -17.77
CA THR A 9 -99.93 -66.25 -19.07
C THR A 9 -100.72 -65.67 -20.28
N SER A 10 -101.41 -64.53 -20.09
CA SER A 10 -102.24 -63.84 -21.10
C SER A 10 -102.12 -62.31 -21.01
N VAL A 11 -100.94 -61.82 -20.62
CA VAL A 11 -100.43 -60.50 -21.04
C VAL A 11 -99.19 -60.69 -21.94
N PHE A 12 -99.08 -61.88 -22.53
CA PHE A 12 -98.67 -61.98 -23.93
C PHE A 12 -99.73 -61.19 -24.75
N VAL A 13 -99.29 -60.40 -25.73
CA VAL A 13 -100.06 -59.91 -26.91
C VAL A 13 -100.37 -58.39 -27.04
N LEU A 14 -100.43 -57.53 -26.01
CA LEU A 14 -100.81 -56.10 -26.23
C LEU A 14 -99.77 -55.01 -25.91
N MET A 15 -98.51 -55.36 -25.66
CA MET A 15 -97.42 -54.36 -25.62
C MET A 15 -96.25 -54.75 -26.53
N VAL A 16 -96.60 -55.44 -27.62
CA VAL A 16 -95.87 -55.33 -28.89
C VAL A 16 -96.55 -54.19 -29.64
N LEU A 17 -95.80 -53.12 -29.96
CA LEU A 17 -96.11 -51.95 -30.81
C LEU A 17 -96.01 -50.58 -30.10
N ALA A 18 -94.81 -50.16 -29.74
CA ALA A 18 -94.31 -48.80 -29.99
C ALA A 18 -92.83 -48.73 -29.57
N MET A 19 -92.01 -48.06 -30.38
CA MET A 19 -90.56 -47.87 -30.24
C MET A 19 -89.73 -49.08 -30.75
N SER A 20 -89.73 -49.33 -32.05
CA SER A 20 -88.80 -48.68 -33.01
C SER A 20 -87.36 -49.15 -32.82
N SER A 21 -86.99 -50.08 -33.70
CA SER A 21 -85.75 -50.05 -34.48
C SER A 21 -84.68 -49.07 -34.01
N ILE A 22 -83.78 -49.52 -33.15
CA ILE A 22 -82.42 -48.99 -33.12
C ILE A 22 -81.50 -50.19 -33.20
N THR A 23 -81.18 -50.59 -34.43
CA THR A 23 -79.93 -51.30 -34.69
C THR A 23 -78.82 -50.33 -34.33
N PHE A 24 -78.23 -50.50 -33.15
CA PHE A 24 -76.97 -49.87 -32.83
C PHE A 24 -75.93 -50.53 -33.74
N THR A 25 -75.60 -49.89 -34.87
CA THR A 25 -74.33 -50.16 -35.53
C THR A 25 -73.25 -49.94 -34.47
N PRO A 26 -72.35 -50.89 -34.20
CA PRO A 26 -71.22 -50.60 -33.34
C PRO A 26 -70.51 -49.38 -33.95
N VAL A 27 -70.42 -48.29 -33.19
CA VAL A 27 -69.55 -47.18 -33.57
C VAL A 27 -68.16 -47.80 -33.64
N GLU A 28 -67.60 -47.91 -34.84
CA GLU A 28 -66.19 -48.29 -35.02
C GLU A 28 -65.37 -47.43 -34.07
N ALA A 29 -64.69 -48.09 -33.13
CA ALA A 29 -63.83 -47.41 -32.17
C ALA A 29 -62.66 -46.82 -32.95
N TRP A 30 -62.56 -45.50 -32.97
CA TRP A 30 -61.44 -44.81 -33.60
C TRP A 30 -60.24 -44.89 -32.68
N ASN A 31 -59.42 -45.90 -32.91
CA ASN A 31 -58.22 -46.11 -32.12
C ASN A 31 -56.99 -45.75 -32.95
N CYS A 32 -55.99 -45.17 -32.26
CA CYS A 32 -54.63 -45.10 -32.78
C CYS A 32 -54.09 -46.53 -32.87
N ASP A 33 -53.65 -46.97 -34.05
CA ASP A 33 -53.09 -48.32 -34.21
C ASP A 33 -51.72 -48.39 -33.56
N SER A 34 -50.90 -47.37 -33.78
CA SER A 34 -49.56 -47.28 -33.20
C SER A 34 -48.98 -45.87 -33.30
N LEU A 35 -48.25 -45.47 -32.26
CA LEU A 35 -47.26 -44.40 -32.29
C LEU A 35 -45.92 -45.01 -31.86
N VAL A 36 -44.94 -45.02 -32.76
CA VAL A 36 -43.64 -45.65 -32.55
C VAL A 36 -42.54 -44.62 -32.72
N ALA A 37 -41.65 -44.52 -31.73
CA ALA A 37 -40.40 -43.80 -31.82
C ALA A 37 -39.29 -44.75 -32.30
N THR A 38 -38.61 -44.40 -33.39
CA THR A 38 -37.47 -45.17 -33.91
C THR A 38 -36.27 -44.24 -34.11
N PRO A 39 -35.15 -44.45 -33.40
CA PRO A 39 -34.97 -45.34 -32.23
C PRO A 39 -35.72 -44.85 -30.97
N SER A 40 -36.04 -45.75 -30.03
CA SER A 40 -36.71 -45.42 -28.76
C SER A 40 -35.74 -45.09 -27.61
N LYS A 41 -34.43 -45.26 -27.85
CA LYS A 41 -33.32 -44.93 -26.96
C LYS A 41 -32.26 -44.15 -27.73
N VAL A 42 -31.85 -43.00 -27.22
CA VAL A 42 -30.90 -42.09 -27.89
C VAL A 42 -30.02 -41.32 -26.89
N ALA A 43 -28.89 -40.82 -27.36
CA ALA A 43 -28.12 -39.81 -26.63
C ALA A 43 -28.82 -38.42 -26.72
N PRO A 44 -28.51 -37.47 -25.83
CA PRO A 44 -29.13 -36.15 -25.84
C PRO A 44 -28.96 -35.44 -27.20
N GLY A 45 -30.08 -35.05 -27.82
CA GLY A 45 -30.08 -34.28 -29.07
C GLY A 45 -29.94 -35.09 -30.35
N GLU A 46 -29.92 -36.43 -30.31
CA GLU A 46 -29.96 -37.25 -31.51
C GLU A 46 -31.36 -37.28 -32.16
N GLU A 47 -31.39 -37.56 -33.47
CA GLU A 47 -32.64 -37.62 -34.24
C GLU A 47 -33.47 -38.85 -33.90
N VAL A 48 -34.72 -38.63 -33.52
CA VAL A 48 -35.74 -39.66 -33.35
C VAL A 48 -36.88 -39.43 -34.32
N VAL A 49 -37.27 -40.49 -35.05
CA VAL A 49 -38.42 -40.44 -35.95
C VAL A 49 -39.63 -40.99 -35.22
N LEU A 50 -40.62 -40.13 -34.97
CA LEU A 50 -41.95 -40.52 -34.52
C LEU A 50 -42.78 -40.88 -35.73
N LYS A 51 -43.35 -42.09 -35.75
CA LYS A 51 -44.26 -42.55 -36.82
C LYS A 51 -45.57 -43.00 -36.21
N TRP A 52 -46.69 -42.55 -36.78
CA TRP A 52 -48.02 -42.96 -36.35
C TRP A 52 -48.87 -43.48 -37.50
N ASN A 53 -49.74 -44.44 -37.16
CA ASN A 53 -50.76 -44.98 -38.06
C ASN A 53 -52.12 -44.94 -37.37
N THR A 54 -53.14 -44.53 -38.11
CA THR A 54 -54.53 -44.47 -37.65
C THR A 54 -55.44 -45.21 -38.65
N HIS A 55 -56.41 -45.98 -38.15
CA HIS A 55 -57.31 -46.81 -38.97
C HIS A 55 -58.76 -46.31 -39.00
N ALA A 56 -58.99 -45.02 -38.73
CA ALA A 56 -60.33 -44.46 -38.67
C ALA A 56 -60.61 -43.56 -39.89
N THR A 57 -61.74 -43.78 -40.55
CA THR A 57 -62.14 -43.11 -41.81
C THR A 57 -62.54 -41.66 -41.64
N ASP A 58 -62.73 -41.16 -40.41
CA ASP A 58 -63.14 -39.78 -40.20
C ASP A 58 -62.26 -38.97 -39.21
N ILE A 59 -61.00 -39.39 -38.98
CA ILE A 59 -59.98 -38.49 -38.40
C ILE A 59 -59.55 -37.49 -39.47
N SER A 60 -59.49 -36.20 -39.13
CA SER A 60 -59.12 -35.12 -40.07
C SER A 60 -57.62 -34.82 -40.04
N TYR A 61 -57.04 -34.74 -38.83
CA TYR A 61 -55.62 -34.43 -38.64
C TYR A 61 -55.10 -34.94 -37.29
N VAL A 62 -53.78 -35.03 -37.16
CA VAL A 62 -53.07 -35.42 -35.93
C VAL A 62 -52.20 -34.26 -35.47
N THR A 63 -52.20 -33.97 -34.17
CA THR A 63 -51.23 -33.06 -33.54
C THR A 63 -50.41 -33.84 -32.54
N VAL A 64 -49.09 -33.71 -32.56
CA VAL A 64 -48.21 -34.34 -31.56
C VAL A 64 -47.82 -33.29 -30.53
N ASP A 65 -47.94 -33.62 -29.24
CA ASP A 65 -47.46 -32.74 -28.18
C ASP A 65 -45.97 -32.42 -28.38
N LYS A 66 -45.54 -31.25 -27.91
CA LYS A 66 -44.14 -30.80 -28.00
C LYS A 66 -43.60 -30.63 -29.44
N ILE A 67 -44.46 -30.75 -30.45
CA ILE A 67 -44.25 -30.27 -31.82
C ILE A 67 -45.27 -29.16 -32.10
N PRO A 68 -44.98 -27.91 -31.70
CA PRO A 68 -45.99 -26.84 -31.70
C PRO A 68 -46.41 -26.43 -33.12
N GLY A 69 -47.73 -26.31 -33.32
CA GLY A 69 -48.32 -25.65 -34.49
C GLY A 69 -48.43 -26.48 -35.77
N GLU A 70 -48.01 -27.75 -35.75
CA GLU A 70 -48.00 -28.59 -36.93
C GLU A 70 -49.17 -29.58 -36.90
N GLN A 71 -50.09 -29.43 -37.86
CA GLN A 71 -51.14 -30.41 -38.13
C GLN A 71 -50.60 -31.41 -39.15
N PHE A 72 -50.53 -32.66 -38.74
CA PHE A 72 -50.04 -33.71 -39.59
C PHE A 72 -51.18 -34.50 -40.24
N PRO A 73 -50.93 -35.12 -41.42
CA PRO A 73 -51.86 -36.07 -42.00
C PRO A 73 -52.12 -37.26 -41.07
N VAL A 74 -53.27 -37.90 -41.29
CA VAL A 74 -53.78 -39.04 -40.51
C VAL A 74 -52.78 -40.18 -40.32
N ASN A 75 -51.90 -40.39 -41.31
CA ASN A 75 -50.73 -41.26 -41.24
C ASN A 75 -49.51 -40.43 -41.63
N GLY A 76 -48.49 -40.44 -40.78
CA GLY A 76 -47.35 -39.54 -40.96
C GLY A 76 -46.15 -39.89 -40.09
N SER A 77 -45.13 -39.05 -40.22
CA SER A 77 -43.93 -39.11 -39.40
C SER A 77 -43.38 -37.72 -39.13
N ALA A 78 -42.82 -37.51 -37.94
CA ALA A 78 -42.12 -36.28 -37.56
C ALA A 78 -40.74 -36.61 -36.96
N LYS A 79 -39.78 -35.72 -37.20
CA LYS A 79 -38.44 -35.79 -36.61
C LYS A 79 -38.39 -34.94 -35.36
N VAL A 80 -37.85 -35.49 -34.27
CA VAL A 80 -37.67 -34.81 -32.99
C VAL A 80 -36.26 -35.03 -32.46
N TYR A 81 -35.76 -34.10 -31.65
CA TYR A 81 -34.39 -34.13 -31.08
C TYR A 81 -34.47 -33.94 -29.56
N PRO A 82 -34.87 -34.98 -28.80
CA PRO A 82 -35.05 -34.86 -27.36
C PRO A 82 -33.69 -34.75 -26.64
N THR A 83 -33.56 -33.77 -25.75
CA THR A 83 -32.39 -33.62 -24.86
C THR A 83 -32.58 -34.28 -23.49
N GLU A 84 -33.83 -34.59 -23.14
CA GLU A 84 -34.22 -35.30 -21.91
C GLU A 84 -35.25 -36.39 -22.24
N THR A 85 -35.40 -37.37 -21.34
CA THR A 85 -36.38 -38.45 -21.52
C THR A 85 -37.80 -37.89 -21.65
N THR A 86 -38.35 -37.97 -22.85
CA THR A 86 -39.57 -37.27 -23.24
C THR A 86 -40.62 -38.28 -23.71
N THR A 87 -41.81 -38.22 -23.10
CA THR A 87 -43.00 -38.90 -23.63
C THR A 87 -43.67 -37.99 -24.65
N TYR A 88 -43.90 -38.50 -25.85
CA TYR A 88 -44.68 -37.84 -26.91
C TYR A 88 -46.07 -38.46 -26.99
N THR A 89 -47.08 -37.62 -27.19
CA THR A 89 -48.50 -37.94 -27.23
C THR A 89 -49.10 -37.37 -28.50
N ALA A 90 -49.56 -38.24 -29.40
CA ALA A 90 -50.30 -37.87 -30.58
C ALA A 90 -51.79 -37.74 -30.22
N HIS A 91 -52.38 -36.59 -30.52
CA HIS A 91 -53.81 -36.28 -30.39
C HIS A 91 -54.46 -36.32 -31.77
N MET A 92 -55.47 -37.17 -31.93
CA MET A 92 -56.23 -37.31 -33.18
C MET A 92 -57.55 -36.55 -33.08
N HIS A 93 -57.82 -35.72 -34.09
CA HIS A 93 -58.97 -34.81 -34.10
C HIS A 93 -59.96 -35.18 -35.20
N LYS A 94 -61.26 -35.08 -34.89
CA LYS A 94 -62.39 -35.25 -35.82
C LYS A 94 -63.05 -33.90 -36.10
N ASP A 95 -63.43 -33.63 -37.35
CA ASP A 95 -64.25 -32.45 -37.67
C ASP A 95 -65.61 -32.49 -36.94
N GLY A 96 -65.91 -31.42 -36.19
CA GLY A 96 -67.22 -31.21 -35.55
C GLY A 96 -67.44 -31.94 -34.21
N ARG A 97 -66.40 -32.51 -33.57
CA ARG A 97 -66.44 -32.94 -32.17
C ARG A 97 -65.20 -32.46 -31.40
N ASP A 98 -65.37 -32.17 -30.11
CA ASP A 98 -64.27 -31.88 -29.18
C ASP A 98 -63.61 -33.14 -28.59
N ASP A 99 -64.06 -34.34 -28.96
CA ASP A 99 -63.50 -35.59 -28.42
C ASP A 99 -62.18 -35.92 -29.14
N THR A 100 -61.08 -35.98 -28.37
CA THR A 100 -59.74 -36.29 -28.88
C THR A 100 -59.27 -37.63 -28.34
N ARG A 101 -58.76 -38.48 -29.24
CA ARG A 101 -58.10 -39.74 -28.84
C ARG A 101 -56.61 -39.52 -28.78
N THR A 102 -55.94 -40.24 -27.89
CA THR A 102 -54.49 -40.11 -27.70
C THR A 102 -53.77 -41.44 -27.75
N CYS A 103 -52.56 -41.42 -28.29
CA CYS A 103 -51.58 -42.50 -28.14
C CYS A 103 -50.23 -41.88 -27.80
N SER A 104 -49.47 -42.52 -26.93
CA SER A 104 -48.19 -42.00 -26.46
C SER A 104 -47.06 -43.01 -26.64
N THR A 105 -45.86 -42.48 -26.84
CA THR A 105 -44.62 -43.24 -26.93
C THR A 105 -43.55 -42.55 -26.09
N LYS A 106 -42.69 -43.32 -25.42
CA LYS A 106 -41.63 -42.79 -24.56
C LYS A 106 -40.29 -42.93 -25.27
N VAL A 107 -39.61 -41.80 -25.48
CA VAL A 107 -38.22 -41.78 -25.90
C VAL A 107 -37.36 -41.66 -24.66
N VAL A 108 -36.49 -42.64 -24.44
CA VAL A 108 -35.54 -42.65 -23.31
C VAL A 108 -34.24 -42.02 -23.77
N VAL A 109 -33.83 -40.94 -23.13
CA VAL A 109 -32.52 -40.33 -23.35
C VAL A 109 -31.55 -40.91 -22.32
N GLU A 110 -30.51 -41.62 -22.79
CA GLU A 110 -29.48 -42.22 -21.94
C GLU A 110 -28.28 -41.26 -21.87
N ILE A 111 -28.07 -40.65 -20.71
CA ILE A 111 -26.90 -39.79 -20.44
C ILE A 111 -25.78 -40.69 -19.92
N PRO A 112 -24.56 -40.64 -20.50
CA PRO A 112 -23.44 -41.42 -19.99
C PRO A 112 -23.13 -41.00 -18.54
N PRO A 113 -22.76 -41.95 -17.67
CA PRO A 113 -22.48 -41.63 -16.28
C PRO A 113 -21.19 -40.83 -16.17
N THR A 114 -21.22 -39.72 -15.44
CA THR A 114 -20.07 -38.84 -15.22
C THR A 114 -18.99 -39.56 -14.38
N PRO A 115 -17.69 -39.38 -14.69
CA PRO A 115 -16.61 -39.95 -13.88
C PRO A 115 -16.55 -39.30 -12.49
N GLU A 116 -16.33 -40.11 -11.46
CA GLU A 116 -16.07 -39.65 -10.09
C GLU A 116 -14.66 -40.10 -9.66
N CYS A 117 -13.97 -39.27 -8.89
CA CYS A 117 -12.69 -39.63 -8.26
C CYS A 117 -12.69 -39.31 -6.76
N THR A 118 -11.84 -40.02 -6.03
CA THR A 118 -11.47 -39.72 -4.65
C THR A 118 -9.97 -39.95 -4.50
N LEU A 119 -9.29 -39.03 -3.83
CA LEU A 119 -7.87 -39.10 -3.52
C LEU A 119 -7.68 -38.84 -2.04
N ASP A 120 -6.99 -39.74 -1.37
CA ASP A 120 -6.61 -39.68 0.02
C ASP A 120 -5.08 -39.82 0.16
N ILE A 121 -4.53 -39.14 1.16
CA ILE A 121 -3.10 -39.17 1.50
C ILE A 121 -3.02 -39.35 3.01
N ASP A 122 -2.25 -40.33 3.45
CA ASP A 122 -2.08 -40.64 4.88
C ASP A 122 -1.46 -39.49 5.68
N GLU A 123 -0.45 -38.81 5.11
CA GLU A 123 0.21 -37.65 5.70
C GLU A 123 0.23 -36.46 4.73
N SER A 124 -0.47 -35.38 5.08
CA SER A 124 -0.51 -34.14 4.29
C SER A 124 0.48 -33.06 4.77
N SER A 125 1.15 -33.32 5.91
CA SER A 125 2.19 -32.46 6.49
C SER A 125 3.38 -33.32 6.86
N LEU A 126 4.55 -33.02 6.30
CA LEU A 126 5.78 -33.77 6.48
C LEU A 126 6.84 -32.92 7.21
N PRO A 127 7.84 -33.55 7.86
CA PRO A 127 9.01 -32.84 8.38
C PRO A 127 9.74 -32.04 7.29
N ALA A 128 10.57 -31.07 7.69
CA ALA A 128 11.28 -30.20 6.74
C ALA A 128 12.19 -30.93 5.73
N ASP A 129 12.64 -32.15 6.06
CA ASP A 129 13.47 -33.00 5.20
C ASP A 129 12.67 -33.88 4.24
N GLY A 130 11.34 -33.83 4.31
CA GLY A 130 10.46 -34.69 3.54
C GLY A 130 10.15 -36.01 4.22
N GLY A 131 9.51 -36.87 3.45
CA GLY A 131 9.04 -38.17 3.92
C GLY A 131 8.29 -38.93 2.84
N ASP A 132 7.98 -40.19 3.15
CA ASP A 132 7.16 -41.05 2.31
C ASP A 132 5.68 -40.82 2.63
N VAL A 133 4.87 -40.64 1.60
CA VAL A 133 3.40 -40.55 1.71
C VAL A 133 2.74 -41.66 0.92
N VAL A 134 1.65 -42.20 1.43
CA VAL A 134 0.83 -43.21 0.76
C VAL A 134 -0.39 -42.53 0.11
N LEU A 135 -0.34 -42.42 -1.21
CA LEU A 135 -1.46 -41.99 -2.03
C LEU A 135 -2.44 -43.15 -2.18
N THR A 136 -3.72 -42.95 -1.87
CA THR A 136 -4.78 -43.94 -2.10
C THR A 136 -5.92 -43.31 -2.89
N TRP A 137 -6.37 -43.97 -3.96
CA TRP A 137 -7.42 -43.42 -4.81
C TRP A 137 -8.46 -44.45 -5.23
N THR A 138 -9.68 -43.96 -5.43
CA THR A 138 -10.75 -44.73 -6.07
C THR A 138 -11.50 -43.88 -7.11
N THR A 139 -11.89 -44.52 -8.22
CA THR A 139 -12.64 -43.87 -9.31
C THR A 139 -13.87 -44.69 -9.72
N LYS A 140 -14.91 -44.00 -10.21
CA LYS A 140 -16.11 -44.61 -10.81
C LYS A 140 -16.37 -44.01 -12.18
N ASN A 141 -16.93 -44.81 -13.09
CA ASN A 141 -17.25 -44.42 -14.47
C ASN A 141 -16.07 -43.86 -15.28
N ALA A 142 -14.83 -44.06 -14.81
CA ALA A 142 -13.61 -43.67 -15.50
C ALA A 142 -13.09 -44.82 -16.38
N ASP A 143 -12.65 -44.46 -17.58
CA ASP A 143 -12.00 -45.34 -18.55
C ASP A 143 -10.47 -45.36 -18.34
N SER A 144 -9.89 -44.20 -18.00
CA SER A 144 -8.47 -44.02 -17.70
C SER A 144 -8.25 -43.12 -16.48
N VAL A 145 -7.14 -43.34 -15.77
CA VAL A 145 -6.77 -42.59 -14.56
C VAL A 145 -5.28 -42.30 -14.59
N SER A 146 -4.87 -41.07 -14.27
CA SER A 146 -3.46 -40.67 -14.28
C SER A 146 -3.14 -39.65 -13.18
N PHE A 147 -1.90 -39.63 -12.73
CA PHE A 147 -1.37 -38.61 -11.82
C PHE A 147 -0.39 -37.67 -12.51
N ASN A 148 -0.26 -36.47 -11.96
CA ASN A 148 0.85 -35.57 -12.26
C ASN A 148 2.18 -36.05 -11.63
N GLN A 149 3.23 -35.21 -11.63
CA GLN A 149 4.55 -35.52 -11.05
C GLN A 149 5.26 -36.74 -11.68
N ALA A 150 5.07 -36.94 -12.99
CA ALA A 150 5.65 -38.07 -13.74
C ALA A 150 5.27 -39.47 -13.21
N ILE A 151 4.26 -39.57 -12.34
CA ILE A 151 3.68 -40.85 -11.89
C ILE A 151 2.98 -41.56 -13.06
N GLY A 152 2.27 -40.79 -13.91
CA GLY A 152 1.70 -41.27 -15.17
C GLY A 152 0.36 -41.98 -15.01
N GLU A 153 0.05 -42.86 -15.96
CA GLU A 153 -1.18 -43.67 -15.97
C GLU A 153 -1.14 -44.72 -14.85
N VAL A 154 -2.25 -44.87 -14.15
CA VAL A 154 -2.40 -45.77 -13.01
C VAL A 154 -3.70 -46.57 -13.11
N ASP A 155 -3.80 -47.65 -12.33
CA ASP A 155 -5.03 -48.42 -12.25
C ASP A 155 -6.21 -47.59 -11.72
N LYS A 156 -7.43 -47.97 -12.11
CA LYS A 156 -8.67 -47.24 -11.75
C LYS A 156 -8.85 -47.03 -10.24
N ASN A 157 -8.40 -47.99 -9.45
CA ASN A 157 -8.33 -47.91 -7.99
C ASN A 157 -6.97 -48.46 -7.57
N GLY A 158 -6.31 -47.83 -6.60
CA GLY A 158 -4.98 -48.24 -6.20
C GLY A 158 -4.44 -47.49 -5.00
N SER A 159 -3.21 -47.87 -4.63
CA SER A 159 -2.41 -47.21 -3.62
C SER A 159 -0.95 -47.21 -4.05
N ARG A 160 -0.23 -46.11 -3.80
CA ARG A 160 1.18 -45.93 -4.18
C ARG A 160 1.89 -45.05 -3.16
N THR A 161 3.08 -45.48 -2.77
CA THR A 161 3.98 -44.70 -1.91
C THR A 161 4.87 -43.79 -2.75
N GLU A 162 4.98 -42.53 -2.38
CA GLU A 162 5.81 -41.52 -3.03
C GLU A 162 6.68 -40.79 -2.00
N ASN A 163 7.94 -40.53 -2.35
CA ASN A 163 8.86 -39.75 -1.50
C ASN A 163 8.78 -38.27 -1.88
N VAL A 164 8.37 -37.43 -0.92
CA VAL A 164 8.13 -36.00 -1.14
C VAL A 164 9.20 -35.19 -0.39
N THR A 165 10.02 -34.45 -1.13
CA THR A 165 11.11 -33.61 -0.60
C THR A 165 10.88 -32.11 -0.79
N VAL A 166 9.83 -31.73 -1.53
CA VAL A 166 9.37 -30.35 -1.74
C VAL A 166 7.85 -30.28 -1.65
N ASN A 167 7.28 -29.11 -1.33
CA ASN A 167 5.83 -28.91 -1.32
C ASN A 167 5.23 -29.36 -2.67
N THR A 168 4.35 -30.36 -2.63
CA THR A 168 3.87 -31.05 -3.83
C THR A 168 2.35 -31.14 -3.81
N ASN A 169 1.72 -30.78 -4.92
CA ASN A 169 0.29 -30.97 -5.13
C ASN A 169 0.07 -32.20 -5.99
N PHE A 170 -0.57 -33.24 -5.45
CA PHE A 170 -0.97 -34.42 -6.21
C PHE A 170 -2.32 -34.18 -6.86
N ILE A 171 -2.38 -34.35 -8.18
CA ILE A 171 -3.57 -34.19 -9.01
C ILE A 171 -3.85 -35.51 -9.70
N LEU A 172 -4.92 -36.16 -9.26
CA LEU A 172 -5.48 -37.35 -9.91
C LEU A 172 -6.47 -36.91 -10.98
N THR A 173 -6.23 -37.29 -12.23
CA THR A 173 -7.10 -37.01 -13.38
C THR A 173 -7.78 -38.30 -13.81
N ALA A 174 -9.10 -38.37 -13.75
CA ALA A 174 -9.90 -39.51 -14.19
C ALA A 174 -10.77 -39.10 -15.39
N THR A 175 -10.67 -39.85 -16.49
CA THR A 175 -11.40 -39.57 -17.74
C THR A 175 -12.32 -40.74 -18.06
N GLY A 176 -13.60 -40.44 -18.32
CA GLY A 176 -14.62 -41.44 -18.64
C GLY A 176 -15.67 -40.88 -19.59
N HIS A 177 -16.01 -41.63 -20.64
CA HIS A 177 -17.06 -41.26 -21.60
C HIS A 177 -16.91 -39.84 -22.22
N GLY A 178 -15.67 -39.38 -22.39
CA GLY A 178 -15.35 -38.07 -22.97
C GLY A 178 -15.33 -36.89 -21.98
N GLU A 179 -15.62 -37.13 -20.71
CA GLU A 179 -15.50 -36.15 -19.63
C GLU A 179 -14.30 -36.45 -18.72
N THR A 180 -13.78 -35.41 -18.08
CA THR A 180 -12.62 -35.51 -17.18
C THR A 180 -12.92 -34.85 -15.83
N VAL A 181 -12.59 -35.53 -14.75
CA VAL A 181 -12.67 -35.02 -13.37
C VAL A 181 -11.28 -35.03 -12.73
N GLN A 182 -11.00 -34.06 -11.85
CA GLN A 182 -9.72 -33.95 -11.14
C GLN A 182 -9.92 -33.92 -9.62
N CYS A 183 -9.10 -34.71 -8.92
CA CYS A 183 -9.03 -34.75 -7.47
C CYS A 183 -7.64 -34.30 -7.01
N THR A 184 -7.58 -33.22 -6.23
CA THR A 184 -6.32 -32.61 -5.81
C THR A 184 -6.13 -32.71 -4.31
N LYS A 185 -4.92 -33.11 -3.88
CA LYS A 185 -4.49 -33.11 -2.48
C LYS A 185 -3.08 -32.54 -2.35
N PRO A 186 -2.89 -31.47 -1.54
CA PRO A 186 -1.56 -30.93 -1.27
C PRO A 186 -0.85 -31.72 -0.18
N VAL A 187 0.48 -31.83 -0.32
CA VAL A 187 1.41 -32.26 0.74
C VAL A 187 2.39 -31.10 0.99
N VAL A 188 2.47 -30.66 2.24
CA VAL A 188 3.31 -29.53 2.65
C VAL A 188 4.40 -29.98 3.63
N LEU A 189 5.57 -29.36 3.54
CA LEU A 189 6.67 -29.55 4.46
C LEU A 189 6.63 -28.52 5.58
N GLU A 190 6.94 -28.94 6.79
CA GLU A 190 7.18 -28.04 7.90
C GLU A 190 8.36 -27.12 7.61
N LYS A 191 8.21 -25.84 7.95
CA LYS A 191 9.31 -24.88 7.79
C LYS A 191 10.35 -25.11 8.88
N ARG A 192 11.63 -25.11 8.50
CA ARG A 192 12.73 -25.10 9.48
C ARG A 192 12.71 -23.82 10.31
N PRO A 193 13.03 -23.88 11.60
CA PRO A 193 13.09 -22.68 12.42
C PRO A 193 14.24 -21.78 11.94
N ALA A 194 14.00 -20.46 11.92
CA ALA A 194 15.03 -19.47 11.58
C ALA A 194 16.15 -19.45 12.65
N PRO A 195 17.39 -19.09 12.28
CA PRO A 195 18.46 -18.90 13.26
C PRO A 195 18.15 -17.69 14.15
N GLU A 196 18.49 -17.81 15.43
CA GLU A 196 18.43 -16.73 16.42
C GLU A 196 19.83 -16.50 16.97
N CYS A 197 20.18 -15.24 17.25
CA CYS A 197 21.42 -14.88 17.92
C CYS A 197 21.19 -13.88 19.06
N THR A 198 22.15 -13.80 19.97
CA THR A 198 22.26 -12.74 20.98
C THR A 198 23.73 -12.44 21.17
N LEU A 199 24.09 -11.15 21.11
CA LEU A 199 25.45 -10.66 21.37
C LEU A 199 25.38 -9.60 22.46
N VAL A 200 26.24 -9.71 23.47
CA VAL A 200 26.33 -8.77 24.60
C VAL A 200 27.79 -8.45 24.86
N ALA A 201 28.10 -7.17 25.07
CA ALA A 201 29.38 -6.73 25.63
C ALA A 201 29.24 -6.42 27.13
N ASP A 202 30.26 -6.72 27.93
CA ASP A 202 30.31 -6.32 29.35
C ASP A 202 30.40 -4.79 29.53
N LYS A 203 30.93 -4.08 28.52
CA LYS A 203 31.03 -2.62 28.46
C LYS A 203 30.75 -2.13 27.05
N THR A 204 29.93 -1.09 26.92
CA THR A 204 29.66 -0.40 25.64
C THR A 204 30.43 0.92 25.51
N GLU A 205 31.06 1.38 26.59
CA GLU A 205 31.91 2.57 26.63
C GLU A 205 33.23 2.24 27.33
N VAL A 206 34.34 2.68 26.75
CA VAL A 206 35.68 2.47 27.26
C VAL A 206 36.41 3.81 27.34
N ALA A 207 37.22 4.00 28.37
CA ALA A 207 37.96 5.23 28.57
C ALA A 207 38.96 5.51 27.43
N ILE A 208 39.37 6.77 27.32
CA ILE A 208 40.40 7.22 26.36
C ILE A 208 41.68 6.39 26.56
N GLY A 209 42.25 5.90 25.47
CA GLY A 209 43.40 4.98 25.49
C GLY A 209 42.99 3.50 25.38
N GLY A 210 41.70 3.20 25.37
CA GLY A 210 41.18 1.87 25.13
C GLY A 210 41.11 0.98 26.37
N GLY A 211 40.70 -0.26 26.16
CA GLY A 211 40.50 -1.23 27.23
C GLY A 211 39.89 -2.54 26.76
N ASP A 212 39.91 -3.52 27.67
CA ASP A 212 39.41 -4.86 27.40
C ASP A 212 37.88 -4.93 27.58
N VAL A 213 37.23 -5.46 26.55
CA VAL A 213 35.78 -5.71 26.50
C VAL A 213 35.54 -7.19 26.25
N VAL A 214 34.66 -7.79 27.04
CA VAL A 214 34.25 -9.18 26.93
C VAL A 214 32.95 -9.25 26.13
N LEU A 215 33.04 -9.79 24.91
CA LEU A 215 31.90 -10.13 24.07
C LEU A 215 31.41 -11.53 24.42
N THR A 216 30.11 -11.69 24.66
CA THR A 216 29.48 -12.98 24.96
C THR A 216 28.29 -13.18 24.03
N TRP A 217 28.18 -14.36 23.43
CA TRP A 217 27.12 -14.66 22.49
C TRP A 217 26.49 -16.03 22.68
N THR A 218 25.22 -16.10 22.29
CA THR A 218 24.47 -17.35 22.19
C THR A 218 23.70 -17.40 20.88
N THR A 219 23.61 -18.58 20.26
CA THR A 219 22.84 -18.80 19.03
C THR A 219 21.97 -20.05 19.12
N LYS A 220 20.89 -20.06 18.32
CA LYS A 220 19.94 -21.17 18.22
C LYS A 220 19.60 -21.40 16.74
N ASN A 221 19.42 -22.65 16.34
CA ASN A 221 19.14 -23.04 14.95
C ASN A 221 20.16 -22.50 13.92
N ALA A 222 21.40 -22.24 14.37
CA ALA A 222 22.51 -21.84 13.51
C ALA A 222 23.44 -23.03 13.28
N ASP A 223 23.90 -23.18 12.04
CA ASP A 223 24.87 -24.18 11.61
C ASP A 223 26.29 -23.65 11.71
N SER A 224 26.49 -22.37 11.38
CA SER A 224 27.75 -21.65 11.54
C SER A 224 27.53 -20.27 12.16
N VAL A 225 28.56 -19.77 12.84
CA VAL A 225 28.55 -18.47 13.50
C VAL A 225 29.88 -17.79 13.25
N SER A 226 29.84 -16.50 12.89
CA SER A 226 31.04 -15.72 12.61
C SER A 226 30.91 -14.29 13.12
N PHE A 227 32.05 -13.63 13.28
CA PHE A 227 32.14 -12.22 13.59
C PHE A 227 32.85 -11.46 12.48
N ASN A 228 32.45 -10.19 12.33
CA ASN A 228 33.23 -9.19 11.60
C ASN A 228 34.55 -8.84 12.34
N GLN A 229 35.21 -7.74 11.92
CA GLN A 229 36.48 -7.28 12.51
C GLN A 229 37.63 -8.31 12.44
N ALA A 230 37.65 -9.13 11.39
CA ALA A 230 38.65 -10.19 11.17
C ALA A 230 38.73 -11.25 12.30
N ILE A 231 37.68 -11.36 13.13
CA ILE A 231 37.56 -12.44 14.12
C ILE A 231 37.26 -13.77 13.41
N GLY A 232 36.37 -13.76 12.41
CA GLY A 232 36.04 -14.93 11.61
C GLY A 232 35.07 -15.89 12.29
N GLU A 233 35.15 -17.16 11.93
CA GLU A 233 34.28 -18.22 12.43
C GLU A 233 34.55 -18.52 13.91
N VAL A 234 33.48 -18.70 14.68
CA VAL A 234 33.51 -18.97 16.11
C VAL A 234 32.52 -20.09 16.47
N ASP A 235 32.67 -20.64 17.67
CA ASP A 235 31.72 -21.62 18.18
C ASP A 235 30.30 -21.01 18.32
N LYS A 236 29.28 -21.87 18.19
CA LYS A 236 27.85 -21.48 18.23
C LYS A 236 27.49 -20.65 19.46
N ASN A 237 28.11 -20.94 20.60
CA ASN A 237 27.98 -20.16 21.83
C ASN A 237 29.37 -19.95 22.41
N GLY A 238 29.65 -18.76 22.96
CA GLY A 238 30.98 -18.47 23.45
C GLY A 238 31.15 -17.11 24.11
N SER A 239 32.38 -16.85 24.54
CA SER A 239 32.80 -15.56 25.07
C SER A 239 34.24 -15.29 24.63
N ARG A 240 34.53 -14.03 24.29
CA ARG A 240 35.85 -13.59 23.82
C ARG A 240 36.16 -12.19 24.34
N THR A 241 37.38 -12.02 24.82
CA THR A 241 37.90 -10.71 25.24
C THR A 241 38.61 -10.04 24.08
N GLU A 242 38.24 -8.80 23.79
CA GLU A 242 38.82 -7.96 22.74
C GLU A 242 39.38 -6.67 23.35
N ASN A 243 40.56 -6.27 22.90
CA ASN A 243 41.16 -5.00 23.29
C ASN A 243 40.72 -3.91 22.32
N VAL A 244 39.88 -2.99 22.78
CA VAL A 244 39.26 -1.95 21.96
C VAL A 244 39.91 -0.61 22.26
N VAL A 245 40.72 -0.12 21.32
CA VAL A 245 41.47 1.16 21.42
C VAL A 245 40.81 2.33 20.68
N THR A 246 39.92 2.03 19.74
CA THR A 246 39.11 2.99 18.99
C THR A 246 37.68 2.47 18.95
N SER A 247 36.70 3.35 18.75
CA SER A 247 35.31 2.95 18.61
C SER A 247 35.14 1.88 17.52
N LYS A 248 34.49 0.76 17.84
CA LYS A 248 34.31 -0.39 16.94
C LYS A 248 32.89 -0.94 17.03
N ASN A 249 32.37 -1.44 15.90
CA ASN A 249 31.09 -2.14 15.84
C ASN A 249 31.32 -3.63 15.55
N TYR A 250 30.93 -4.48 16.49
CA TYR A 250 30.99 -5.94 16.38
C TYR A 250 29.64 -6.46 15.91
N VAL A 251 29.65 -7.28 14.87
CA VAL A 251 28.46 -7.92 14.30
C VAL A 251 28.69 -9.41 14.32
N LEU A 252 27.84 -10.12 15.05
CA LEU A 252 27.78 -11.58 15.07
C LEU A 252 26.79 -12.03 14.01
N THR A 253 27.25 -12.79 13.02
CA THR A 253 26.45 -13.35 11.94
C THR A 253 26.26 -14.84 12.19
N ALA A 254 25.01 -15.27 12.43
CA ALA A 254 24.65 -16.66 12.62
C ALA A 254 23.84 -17.17 11.41
N THR A 255 24.37 -18.19 10.74
CA THR A 255 23.77 -18.76 9.52
C THR A 255 23.23 -20.15 9.83
N GLY A 256 21.99 -20.40 9.42
CA GLY A 256 21.35 -21.71 9.49
C GLY A 256 20.67 -22.07 8.17
N GLU A 257 20.12 -23.28 8.07
CA GLU A 257 19.45 -23.78 6.87
C GLU A 257 18.29 -22.88 6.36
N ASN A 258 17.69 -22.04 7.21
CA ASN A 258 16.59 -21.13 6.85
C ASN A 258 16.99 -19.64 6.82
N GLY A 259 18.27 -19.34 6.58
CA GLY A 259 18.76 -17.98 6.36
C GLY A 259 19.85 -17.55 7.34
N THR A 260 20.05 -16.25 7.47
CA THR A 260 21.10 -15.66 8.31
C THR A 260 20.50 -14.56 9.19
N VAL A 261 20.99 -14.46 10.43
CA VAL A 261 20.64 -13.41 11.38
C VAL A 261 21.90 -12.71 11.87
N GLU A 262 21.81 -11.39 12.07
CA GLU A 262 22.92 -10.57 12.55
C GLU A 262 22.59 -9.90 13.88
N CYS A 263 23.53 -9.95 14.82
CA CYS A 263 23.44 -9.36 16.14
C CYS A 263 24.58 -8.33 16.34
N PRO A 264 24.30 -7.02 16.19
CA PRO A 264 25.30 -5.98 16.36
C PRO A 264 25.46 -5.52 17.81
N VAL A 265 26.69 -5.15 18.19
CA VAL A 265 27.05 -4.46 19.43
C VAL A 265 28.14 -3.43 19.12
N SER A 266 27.89 -2.17 19.47
CA SER A 266 28.85 -1.07 19.30
C SER A 266 29.55 -0.74 20.61
N ILE A 267 30.86 -0.54 20.55
CA ILE A 267 31.71 -0.13 21.66
C ILE A 267 32.35 1.21 21.30
N THR A 268 32.13 2.22 22.16
CA THR A 268 32.61 3.58 21.95
C THR A 268 33.85 3.85 22.78
N VAL A 269 34.88 4.40 22.15
CA VAL A 269 36.08 4.97 22.78
C VAL A 269 36.13 6.45 22.40
N PRO A 270 36.15 7.39 23.37
CA PRO A 270 36.26 8.81 23.06
C PRO A 270 37.63 9.13 22.43
N ASP A 271 37.62 9.93 21.36
CA ASP A 271 38.84 10.31 20.62
C ASP A 271 39.59 11.49 21.26
N THR A 272 38.92 12.28 22.10
CA THR A 272 39.50 13.43 22.83
C THR A 272 38.88 13.56 24.23
N PRO A 273 39.63 14.08 25.23
CA PRO A 273 39.07 14.38 26.55
C PRO A 273 37.94 15.40 26.48
N ASP A 274 36.95 15.27 27.37
CA ASP A 274 35.79 16.18 27.43
C ASP A 274 36.22 17.66 27.41
N PRO A 275 35.57 18.51 26.59
CA PRO A 275 35.91 19.93 26.52
C PRO A 275 35.59 20.65 27.84
N LEU A 276 36.45 21.60 28.23
CA LEU A 276 36.22 22.44 29.41
C LEU A 276 34.99 23.34 29.24
N THR A 277 34.20 23.46 30.31
CA THR A 277 32.99 24.28 30.40
C THR A 277 33.07 25.27 31.57
N CYS A 278 32.22 26.31 31.58
CA CYS A 278 32.17 27.24 32.71
C CYS A 278 31.58 26.63 33.99
N SER A 279 31.06 25.39 33.94
CA SER A 279 30.67 24.64 35.14
C SER A 279 31.89 24.03 35.85
N ASP A 280 33.03 23.89 35.17
CA ASP A 280 34.27 23.35 35.74
C ASP A 280 35.00 24.35 36.64
N VAL A 281 34.59 25.64 36.60
CA VAL A 281 35.13 26.72 37.42
C VAL A 281 34.03 27.52 38.11
N ASN A 282 34.09 27.62 39.43
CA ASN A 282 33.23 28.48 40.22
C ASN A 282 33.92 29.82 40.44
N PHE A 283 33.78 30.74 39.47
CA PHE A 283 34.32 32.10 39.55
C PHE A 283 33.24 33.11 39.94
N LYS A 284 33.46 33.85 41.03
CA LYS A 284 32.47 34.76 41.63
C LYS A 284 33.13 36.06 42.08
N ALA A 285 32.33 37.13 42.09
CA ALA A 285 32.65 38.38 42.75
C ALA A 285 31.78 38.52 44.02
N SER A 286 32.33 39.11 45.08
CA SER A 286 31.59 39.35 46.33
C SER A 286 30.39 40.29 46.15
N ALA A 287 30.43 41.14 45.12
CA ALA A 287 29.32 41.99 44.70
C ALA A 287 29.38 42.24 43.19
N SER A 288 28.23 42.14 42.51
CA SER A 288 28.10 42.46 41.08
C SER A 288 27.69 43.91 40.81
N LYS A 289 27.31 44.67 41.85
CA LYS A 289 27.01 46.11 41.80
C LYS A 289 27.65 46.82 43.00
N VAL A 290 28.51 47.79 42.76
CA VAL A 290 29.26 48.49 43.84
C VAL A 290 29.35 49.99 43.62
N ASN A 291 29.56 50.77 44.68
CA ASN A 291 29.85 52.19 44.50
C ASN A 291 31.24 52.38 43.88
N LYS A 292 31.49 53.56 43.29
CA LYS A 292 32.80 53.89 42.72
C LYS A 292 33.92 53.79 43.76
N ASN A 293 35.05 53.23 43.37
CA ASN A 293 36.27 53.03 44.18
C ASN A 293 36.03 52.08 45.37
N THR A 294 35.12 51.12 45.24
CA THR A 294 34.90 50.08 46.26
C THR A 294 35.76 48.87 45.97
N ASP A 295 36.25 48.23 47.02
CA ASP A 295 36.96 46.96 46.94
C ASP A 295 35.97 45.80 46.76
N VAL A 296 36.22 44.98 45.74
CA VAL A 296 35.47 43.75 45.45
C VAL A 296 36.41 42.57 45.57
N THR A 297 35.96 41.52 46.26
CA THR A 297 36.72 40.27 46.37
C THR A 297 36.29 39.32 45.26
N LEU A 298 37.21 39.00 44.35
CA LEU A 298 37.04 37.92 43.37
C LEU A 298 37.46 36.60 44.02
N SER A 299 36.64 35.56 43.93
CA SER A 299 36.96 34.22 44.42
C SER A 299 36.76 33.16 43.34
N TRP A 300 37.63 32.16 43.33
CA TRP A 300 37.60 31.10 42.34
C TRP A 300 38.04 29.76 42.92
N ASN A 301 37.42 28.69 42.42
CA ASN A 301 37.89 27.31 42.57
C ASN A 301 37.43 26.49 41.36
N TRP A 302 38.20 25.48 40.97
CA TRP A 302 37.88 24.60 39.85
C TRP A 302 38.10 23.13 40.20
N ASN A 303 37.51 22.24 39.40
CA ASN A 303 37.61 20.79 39.56
C ASN A 303 38.92 20.23 38.98
N ASN A 304 39.11 18.91 39.07
CA ASN A 304 40.31 18.22 38.58
C ASN A 304 40.42 18.13 37.05
N LYS A 305 39.47 18.68 36.28
CA LYS A 305 39.58 18.75 34.81
C LYS A 305 40.45 19.93 34.34
N VAL A 306 40.68 20.93 35.21
CA VAL A 306 41.41 22.16 34.87
C VAL A 306 42.82 22.12 35.47
N ASP A 307 43.83 22.25 34.60
CA ASP A 307 45.24 22.22 34.98
C ASP A 307 45.74 23.61 35.44
N SER A 308 45.27 24.68 34.78
CA SER A 308 45.67 26.05 35.08
C SER A 308 44.56 27.07 34.80
N ALA A 309 44.62 28.23 35.45
CA ALA A 309 43.71 29.32 35.21
C ALA A 309 44.40 30.70 35.28
N SER A 310 43.92 31.66 34.52
CA SER A 310 44.41 33.04 34.50
C SER A 310 43.24 34.02 34.43
N ILE A 311 43.30 35.10 35.19
CA ILE A 311 42.25 36.14 35.23
C ILE A 311 42.79 37.43 34.61
N ASP A 312 42.00 38.05 33.75
CA ASP A 312 42.35 39.29 33.07
C ASP A 312 42.34 40.53 34.00
N ASN A 313 42.44 41.73 33.42
CA ASN A 313 42.39 43.00 34.14
C ASN A 313 43.44 43.15 35.27
N GLY A 314 44.64 42.63 35.02
CA GLY A 314 45.80 42.78 35.91
C GLY A 314 45.84 41.79 37.09
N VAL A 315 45.03 40.72 37.06
CA VAL A 315 45.12 39.64 38.06
C VAL A 315 46.23 38.65 37.71
N GLY A 316 46.27 38.15 36.48
CA GLY A 316 47.27 37.22 35.97
C GLY A 316 46.95 35.77 36.32
N ASP A 317 47.99 34.93 36.30
CA ASP A 317 47.88 33.49 36.60
C ASP A 317 47.52 33.27 38.07
N VAL A 318 46.62 32.31 38.31
CA VAL A 318 46.08 32.05 39.64
C VAL A 318 46.16 30.56 39.98
N SER A 319 46.28 30.25 41.27
CA SER A 319 46.23 28.88 41.80
C SER A 319 44.80 28.49 42.18
N ASN A 320 44.53 27.18 42.26
CA ASN A 320 43.20 26.67 42.62
C ASN A 320 42.81 27.09 44.05
N ASN A 321 41.51 27.32 44.26
CA ASN A 321 40.92 27.77 45.52
C ASN A 321 41.52 29.09 46.04
N GLY A 322 41.50 30.12 45.18
CA GLY A 322 42.11 31.43 45.43
C GLY A 322 41.08 32.55 45.59
N SER A 323 41.58 33.70 46.04
CA SER A 323 40.79 34.92 46.17
C SER A 323 41.70 36.15 46.04
N LYS A 324 41.20 37.24 45.43
CA LYS A 324 41.92 38.51 45.29
C LYS A 324 40.98 39.69 45.41
N VAL A 325 41.39 40.68 46.19
CA VAL A 325 40.68 41.95 46.33
C VAL A 325 41.13 42.89 45.20
N VAL A 326 40.16 43.47 44.50
CA VAL A 326 40.38 44.41 43.39
C VAL A 326 39.57 45.69 43.63
N ASN A 327 40.14 46.86 43.34
CA ASN A 327 39.43 48.13 43.48
C ASN A 327 38.69 48.48 42.18
N VAL A 328 37.38 48.66 42.25
CA VAL A 328 36.53 48.89 41.08
C VAL A 328 36.13 50.37 41.00
N SER A 329 36.75 51.11 40.08
CA SER A 329 36.49 52.55 39.85
C SER A 329 35.55 52.85 38.67
N LYS A 330 35.30 51.85 37.81
CA LYS A 330 34.39 51.88 36.66
C LYS A 330 33.79 50.48 36.46
N ALA A 331 32.68 50.38 35.74
CA ALA A 331 32.13 49.08 35.37
C ALA A 331 33.18 48.27 34.57
N ILE A 332 33.39 47.02 34.96
CA ILE A 332 34.44 46.15 34.41
C ILE A 332 33.97 44.70 34.48
N THR A 333 34.34 43.90 33.49
CA THR A 333 34.07 42.45 33.45
C THR A 333 35.40 41.72 33.59
N TYR A 334 35.53 40.92 34.65
CA TYR A 334 36.66 40.02 34.81
C TYR A 334 36.38 38.70 34.09
N ASN A 335 37.35 38.22 33.33
CA ASN A 335 37.28 36.95 32.62
C ASN A 335 38.32 36.00 33.21
N ILE A 336 37.86 34.86 33.74
CA ILE A 336 38.76 33.75 34.07
C ILE A 336 38.89 32.85 32.85
N THR A 337 40.12 32.51 32.49
CA THR A 337 40.45 31.59 31.41
C THR A 337 41.08 30.35 32.02
N ILE A 338 40.38 29.21 31.90
CA ILE A 338 40.81 27.89 32.38
C ILE A 338 41.37 27.07 31.21
N LYS A 339 42.41 26.30 31.48
CA LYS A 339 43.10 25.46 30.49
C LYS A 339 43.36 24.07 31.05
N ASN A 340 43.27 23.09 30.18
CA ASN A 340 43.89 21.78 30.33
C ASN A 340 44.81 21.51 29.14
N ALA A 341 45.44 20.33 29.09
CA ALA A 341 46.36 19.96 28.02
C ALA A 341 45.83 20.21 26.59
N ASP A 342 44.51 20.03 26.37
CA ASP A 342 43.91 19.97 25.03
C ASP A 342 42.84 21.04 24.76
N SER A 343 42.41 21.81 25.77
CA SER A 343 41.30 22.77 25.64
C SER A 343 41.46 24.01 26.53
N GLU A 344 40.86 25.11 26.08
CA GLU A 344 40.85 26.40 26.76
C GLU A 344 39.43 26.98 26.78
N LYS A 345 39.00 27.50 27.94
CA LYS A 345 37.68 28.11 28.10
C LYS A 345 37.72 29.39 28.93
N THR A 346 37.02 30.43 28.47
CA THR A 346 36.90 31.72 29.16
C THR A 346 35.49 31.93 29.72
N CYS A 347 35.39 32.38 30.97
CA CYS A 347 34.15 32.57 31.73
C CYS A 347 34.08 33.98 32.35
N PRO A 348 33.09 34.81 31.98
CA PRO A 348 32.99 36.20 32.42
C PRO A 348 32.25 36.38 33.77
N VAL A 349 32.70 37.34 34.57
CA VAL A 349 32.02 37.87 35.76
C VAL A 349 31.96 39.40 35.67
N PRO A 350 30.79 39.99 35.32
CA PRO A 350 30.62 41.43 35.23
C PRO A 350 30.40 42.09 36.60
N ILE A 351 31.03 43.23 36.82
CA ILE A 351 30.82 44.11 37.99
C ILE A 351 30.43 45.51 37.48
N THR A 352 29.26 45.99 37.88
CA THR A 352 28.77 47.33 37.54
C THR A 352 28.91 48.29 38.70
N ILE A 353 28.90 49.60 38.39
CA ILE A 353 28.95 50.64 39.40
C ILE A 353 27.55 51.21 39.67
N ASN A 354 27.22 51.41 40.94
CA ASN A 354 26.06 52.16 41.37
C ASN A 354 26.27 53.62 40.95
N THR A 355 25.57 54.04 39.90
CA THR A 355 25.41 55.46 39.60
C THR A 355 24.43 56.02 40.63
N GLY A 356 24.95 56.49 41.76
CA GLY A 356 24.17 57.20 42.76
C GLY A 356 23.49 58.42 42.14
N GLY A 357 22.20 58.32 41.86
CA GLY A 357 21.36 59.40 41.36
C GLY A 357 20.92 60.31 42.51
N GLY A 358 21.84 61.14 43.01
CA GLY A 358 21.49 62.38 43.70
C GLY A 358 21.12 63.44 42.67
N GLY A 359 19.99 64.11 42.88
CA GLY A 359 19.31 64.93 41.87
C GLY A 359 19.98 66.24 41.44
N GLY A 360 19.36 66.84 40.42
CA GLY A 360 19.50 68.26 40.07
C GLY A 360 20.33 68.53 38.82
N GLY A 361 19.66 68.69 37.67
CA GLY A 361 20.26 69.24 36.45
C GLY A 361 19.77 68.52 35.20
N GLY A 362 18.64 68.97 34.65
CA GLY A 362 17.93 68.32 33.56
C GLY A 362 18.77 68.14 32.29
N SER A 363 19.13 66.89 31.99
CA SER A 363 19.16 66.45 30.60
C SER A 363 17.74 66.01 30.24
N SER A 364 17.11 66.77 29.35
CA SER A 364 15.78 66.52 28.79
C SER A 364 15.79 65.50 27.63
N SER A 365 16.86 64.69 27.53
CA SER A 365 16.89 63.58 26.56
C SER A 365 15.98 62.43 27.03
N PRO A 366 15.23 61.81 26.11
CA PRO A 366 14.50 60.59 26.40
C PRO A 366 15.48 59.50 26.84
N ARG A 367 15.12 58.65 27.80
CA ARG A 367 15.93 57.49 28.18
C ARG A 367 15.68 56.35 27.20
N CYS A 368 16.73 55.69 26.72
CA CYS A 368 16.60 54.40 26.05
C CYS A 368 17.32 53.32 26.86
N GLU A 369 16.56 52.49 27.58
CA GLU A 369 17.09 51.31 28.26
C GLU A 369 16.33 50.06 27.79
N LEU A 370 17.07 49.11 27.21
CA LEU A 370 16.54 47.87 26.65
C LEU A 370 17.34 46.71 27.23
N GLU A 371 16.66 45.81 27.93
CA GLU A 371 17.24 44.64 28.58
C GLU A 371 16.65 43.35 28.01
N ILE A 372 17.46 42.29 28.01
CA ILE A 372 17.04 40.99 27.51
C ILE A 372 17.41 39.88 28.49
N SER A 373 16.50 38.93 28.70
CA SER A 373 16.71 37.86 29.68
C SER A 373 17.82 36.88 29.28
N LYS A 374 18.04 36.67 27.97
CA LYS A 374 19.06 35.79 27.42
C LYS A 374 19.63 36.36 26.11
N SER A 375 20.96 36.40 25.98
CA SER A 375 21.65 36.83 24.75
C SER A 375 21.90 35.68 23.76
N THR A 376 21.71 34.43 24.19
CA THR A 376 21.83 33.23 23.35
C THR A 376 20.74 32.23 23.73
N ILE A 377 20.02 31.72 22.73
CA ILE A 377 18.92 30.77 22.90
C ILE A 377 19.02 29.64 21.88
N LYS A 378 18.36 28.50 22.14
CA LYS A 378 18.14 27.45 21.13
C LYS A 378 16.90 27.74 20.28
N LEU A 379 16.81 27.13 19.10
CA LEU A 379 15.64 27.27 18.22
C LEU A 379 14.36 26.86 18.97
N GLY A 380 13.39 27.78 19.05
CA GLY A 380 12.10 27.57 19.72
C GLY A 380 12.05 28.00 21.20
N GLU A 381 13.17 28.43 21.80
CA GLU A 381 13.16 29.02 23.13
C GLU A 381 12.67 30.48 23.10
N SER A 382 12.03 30.92 24.18
CA SER A 382 11.56 32.29 24.33
C SER A 382 12.52 33.14 25.15
N VAL A 383 12.54 34.43 24.85
CA VAL A 383 13.33 35.46 25.51
C VAL A 383 12.43 36.61 25.93
N ASP A 384 12.68 37.18 27.10
CA ASP A 384 11.94 38.32 27.60
C ASP A 384 12.70 39.60 27.26
N LEU A 385 12.05 40.51 26.55
CA LEU A 385 12.53 41.85 26.24
C LEU A 385 11.84 42.84 27.18
N LYS A 386 12.62 43.59 27.95
CA LYS A 386 12.14 44.59 28.89
C LYS A 386 12.70 45.97 28.53
N TRP A 387 11.88 47.00 28.58
CA TRP A 387 12.33 48.37 28.29
C TRP A 387 11.86 49.38 29.33
N ASP A 388 12.65 50.45 29.49
CA ASP A 388 12.32 51.66 30.25
C ASP A 388 12.69 52.86 29.37
N SER A 389 11.67 53.66 29.05
CA SER A 389 11.78 54.87 28.23
C SER A 389 11.40 56.14 28.99
N SER A 390 11.66 56.17 30.29
CA SER A 390 11.36 57.33 31.12
C SER A 390 11.80 58.64 30.47
N ARG A 391 10.89 59.61 30.44
CA ARG A 391 11.07 60.93 29.78
C ARG A 391 10.99 60.92 28.25
N ALA A 392 10.53 59.87 27.59
CA ALA A 392 10.11 59.89 26.18
C ALA A 392 8.66 60.37 26.03
N SER A 393 8.30 60.88 24.84
CA SER A 393 6.92 61.10 24.42
C SER A 393 6.46 60.08 23.37
N GLU A 394 7.38 59.29 22.82
CA GLU A 394 7.14 58.23 21.85
C GLU A 394 8.27 57.19 21.93
N VAL A 395 7.92 55.93 21.79
CA VAL A 395 8.78 54.76 21.77
C VAL A 395 8.39 53.87 20.60
N VAL A 396 9.39 53.45 19.84
CA VAL A 396 9.27 52.49 18.75
C VAL A 396 10.35 51.42 18.92
N ILE A 397 9.94 50.15 18.98
CA ILE A 397 10.85 48.99 19.01
C ILE A 397 10.69 48.22 17.69
N THR A 398 11.79 48.03 16.98
CA THR A 398 11.86 47.32 15.70
C THR A 398 12.91 46.22 15.76
N ASP A 399 12.70 45.16 14.99
CA ASP A 399 13.76 44.20 14.70
C ASP A 399 14.55 44.59 13.44
N ASN A 400 15.70 43.94 13.23
CA ASN A 400 16.54 44.13 12.05
C ASN A 400 15.94 43.59 10.74
N TYR A 401 14.76 42.96 10.79
CA TYR A 401 14.01 42.47 9.63
C TYR A 401 12.83 43.39 9.27
N GLY A 402 12.70 44.52 9.96
CA GLY A 402 11.69 45.55 9.69
C GLY A 402 10.34 45.31 10.37
N LYS A 403 10.23 44.35 11.29
CA LYS A 403 9.02 44.13 12.08
C LYS A 403 9.00 45.05 13.29
N THR A 404 7.96 45.88 13.39
CA THR A 404 7.72 46.70 14.58
C THR A 404 7.05 45.88 15.67
N ILE A 405 7.65 45.84 16.85
CA ILE A 405 7.20 45.07 18.02
C ILE A 405 6.37 45.95 18.95
N VAL A 406 6.80 47.19 19.18
CA VAL A 406 6.10 48.18 20.01
C VAL A 406 6.10 49.50 19.27
N ASP A 407 4.96 50.18 19.24
CA ASP A 407 4.78 51.47 18.61
C ASP A 407 3.75 52.29 19.40
N SER A 408 4.25 53.10 20.33
CA SER A 408 3.40 53.97 21.15
C SER A 408 2.80 55.15 20.38
N GLY A 409 3.30 55.47 19.16
CA GLY A 409 2.79 56.56 18.32
C GLY A 409 1.37 56.32 17.79
N LYS A 410 0.90 55.07 17.84
CA LYS A 410 -0.44 54.64 17.42
C LYS A 410 -1.54 54.90 18.45
N TYR A 411 -1.17 55.25 19.69
CA TYR A 411 -2.11 55.41 20.81
C TYR A 411 -2.17 56.87 21.26
N ILE A 412 -3.36 57.32 21.67
CA ILE A 412 -3.64 58.71 22.08
C ILE A 412 -4.18 58.70 23.52
N GLY A 413 -3.71 59.63 24.36
CA GLY A 413 -4.18 59.78 25.75
C GLY A 413 -3.46 58.87 26.74
N ASP A 414 -4.11 58.57 27.86
CA ASP A 414 -3.50 57.89 29.02
C ASP A 414 -3.03 56.45 28.71
N GLU A 415 -3.64 55.80 27.71
CA GLU A 415 -3.23 54.46 27.21
C GLU A 415 -1.80 54.46 26.62
N LYS A 416 -1.29 55.64 26.22
CA LYS A 416 0.07 55.79 25.69
C LYS A 416 1.13 55.60 26.78
N GLU A 417 0.80 55.93 28.03
CA GLU A 417 1.76 55.90 29.13
C GLU A 417 2.18 54.47 29.52
N GLU A 418 1.30 53.47 29.30
CA GLU A 418 1.57 52.05 29.58
C GLU A 418 2.61 51.41 28.64
N TYR A 419 2.94 52.05 27.52
CA TYR A 419 3.92 51.54 26.55
C TYR A 419 5.32 52.12 26.76
N PHE A 420 5.50 53.04 27.72
CA PHE A 420 6.80 53.64 28.00
C PHE A 420 7.70 52.73 28.86
N ASP A 421 7.13 51.84 29.66
CA ASP A 421 7.86 50.80 30.37
C ASP A 421 7.09 49.48 30.31
N GLY A 422 7.74 48.43 29.79
CA GLY A 422 7.03 47.22 29.46
C GLY A 422 7.93 46.00 29.40
N LYS A 423 7.28 44.84 29.37
CA LYS A 423 7.91 43.54 29.20
C LYS A 423 7.13 42.74 28.16
N ILE A 424 7.83 42.20 27.18
CA ILE A 424 7.25 41.32 26.16
C ILE A 424 8.10 40.07 26.01
N THR A 425 7.44 38.92 25.86
CA THR A 425 8.11 37.64 25.59
C THR A 425 8.11 37.39 24.08
N LEU A 426 9.29 37.13 23.52
CA LEU A 426 9.53 36.94 22.09
C LEU A 426 10.19 35.59 21.84
N THR A 427 9.94 34.98 20.68
CA THR A 427 10.52 33.69 20.29
C THR A 427 11.25 33.85 18.94
N PRO A 428 12.45 34.46 18.92
CA PRO A 428 13.19 34.65 17.67
C PRO A 428 13.68 33.31 17.11
N THR A 429 13.50 33.10 15.80
CA THR A 429 13.86 31.86 15.09
C THR A 429 15.20 31.94 14.36
N LYS A 430 15.79 33.13 14.31
CA LYS A 430 17.11 33.43 13.71
C LYS A 430 17.78 34.51 14.56
N ASP A 431 19.05 34.77 14.30
CA ASP A 431 19.76 35.90 14.91
C ASP A 431 18.99 37.20 14.68
N THR A 432 18.57 37.84 15.77
CA THR A 432 17.72 39.03 15.72
C THR A 432 18.32 40.11 16.61
N THR A 433 18.43 41.32 16.07
CA THR A 433 18.79 42.54 16.81
C THR A 433 17.55 43.38 16.98
N TYR A 434 17.18 43.67 18.23
CA TYR A 434 16.07 44.58 18.54
C TYR A 434 16.64 45.97 18.79
N LYS A 435 16.09 46.96 18.08
CA LYS A 435 16.43 48.37 18.19
C LYS A 435 15.22 49.12 18.75
N MET A 436 15.45 49.87 19.81
CA MET A 436 14.47 50.80 20.38
C MET A 436 14.89 52.23 20.09
N VAL A 437 13.92 53.05 19.71
CA VAL A 437 14.05 54.50 19.54
C VAL A 437 13.07 55.16 20.49
N ALA A 438 13.58 55.95 21.42
CA ALA A 438 12.80 56.76 22.35
C ALA A 438 12.92 58.22 21.93
N SER A 439 11.79 58.85 21.65
CA SER A 439 11.71 60.20 21.08
C SER A 439 10.98 61.16 21.99
N ARG A 440 11.47 62.39 22.09
CA ARG A 440 10.80 63.51 22.77
C ARG A 440 10.98 64.81 22.00
N GLY A 441 9.95 65.21 21.25
CA GLY A 441 10.01 66.39 20.39
C GLY A 441 11.00 66.19 19.24
N SER A 442 12.10 66.95 19.24
CA SER A 442 13.16 66.84 18.21
C SER A 442 14.40 66.04 18.66
N ARG A 443 14.30 65.30 19.77
CA ARG A 443 15.42 64.55 20.36
C ARG A 443 15.08 63.08 20.44
N ASP A 444 16.00 62.25 19.96
CA ASP A 444 15.88 60.79 19.96
C ASP A 444 17.06 60.18 20.72
N ASP A 445 16.80 59.07 21.39
CA ASP A 445 17.81 58.19 22.00
C ASP A 445 17.60 56.76 21.50
N GLU A 446 18.68 56.09 21.12
CA GLU A 446 18.64 54.79 20.47
C GLU A 446 19.45 53.74 21.24
N CYS A 447 18.86 52.57 21.43
CA CYS A 447 19.51 51.45 22.11
C CYS A 447 19.16 50.13 21.42
N SER A 448 20.07 49.16 21.48
CA SER A 448 19.90 47.88 20.79
C SER A 448 20.43 46.70 21.58
N VAL A 449 19.72 45.57 21.50
CA VAL A 449 20.13 44.29 22.08
C VAL A 449 20.14 43.19 21.01
N LYS A 450 21.09 42.27 21.11
CA LYS A 450 21.26 41.16 20.14
C LYS A 450 20.93 39.83 20.79
N VAL A 451 20.14 39.02 20.10
CA VAL A 451 19.89 37.61 20.42
C VAL A 451 20.55 36.74 19.37
N LYS A 452 21.45 35.87 19.81
CA LYS A 452 21.99 34.81 18.97
C LYS A 452 21.15 33.54 19.14
N VAL A 453 20.64 32.99 18.05
CA VAL A 453 19.98 31.69 18.06
C VAL A 453 21.06 30.69 17.69
N GLY A 454 21.53 29.96 18.70
CA GLY A 454 22.52 28.91 18.46
C GLY A 454 21.92 27.86 17.54
N ASP A 455 22.66 27.47 16.52
CA ASP A 455 22.38 26.27 15.75
C ASP A 455 22.38 25.11 16.75
N SER A 456 21.19 24.66 17.15
CA SER A 456 21.05 23.24 17.42
C SER A 456 21.64 22.56 16.21
N GLY A 457 22.73 21.81 16.37
CA GLY A 457 23.40 21.01 15.35
C GLY A 457 22.48 19.94 14.77
N VAL A 458 21.38 20.40 14.22
CA VAL A 458 20.49 19.73 13.31
C VAL A 458 20.89 20.36 12.00
N THR A 459 21.93 19.79 11.41
CA THR A 459 22.00 19.71 9.95
C THR A 459 20.58 19.51 9.44
N VAL A 460 20.13 20.35 8.51
CA VAL A 460 18.90 20.12 7.76
C VAL A 460 19.14 18.88 6.88
N SER A 461 19.07 17.73 7.54
CA SER A 461 19.09 16.37 7.01
C SER A 461 18.23 15.45 7.88
N GLN A 462 17.47 16.00 8.84
CA GLN A 462 16.34 15.31 9.42
C GLN A 462 15.05 15.90 8.84
N ILE A 463 14.46 15.12 7.94
CA ILE A 463 13.04 15.16 7.65
C ILE A 463 12.32 15.15 9.00
N ARG A 464 11.55 16.21 9.29
CA ARG A 464 10.60 16.17 10.40
C ARG A 464 9.70 14.97 10.16
N ASN A 465 9.79 13.97 11.03
CA ASN A 465 8.71 13.01 11.16
C ASN A 465 7.49 13.81 11.66
N GLN A 466 6.55 14.08 10.77
CA GLN A 466 5.22 14.54 11.16
C GLN A 466 4.49 13.32 11.73
N ASP A 467 4.93 12.84 12.88
CA ASP A 467 4.04 12.06 13.72
C ASP A 467 2.93 13.00 14.18
N PRO A 468 1.65 12.71 13.90
CA PRO A 468 0.56 13.52 14.41
C PRO A 468 0.55 13.43 15.94
N ILE A 469 0.71 14.58 16.62
CA ILE A 469 0.50 14.74 18.08
C ILE A 469 -1.00 14.81 18.38
N VAL A 470 -1.75 13.85 17.84
CA VAL A 470 -3.11 13.54 18.25
C VAL A 470 -3.20 12.03 18.20
N ALA A 471 -3.52 11.42 19.33
CA ALA A 471 -3.66 9.98 19.48
C ALA A 471 -4.75 9.43 18.55
N GLY A 472 -4.40 9.22 17.29
CA GLY A 472 -5.12 8.37 16.36
C GLY A 472 -4.69 6.95 16.67
N ILE A 473 -5.39 6.30 17.59
CA ILE A 473 -5.33 4.85 17.70
C ILE A 473 -5.80 4.32 16.34
N SER A 474 -4.87 3.86 15.51
CA SER A 474 -5.22 3.09 14.32
C SER A 474 -5.84 1.78 14.78
N LEU A 475 -6.93 1.35 14.14
CA LEU A 475 -7.61 0.08 14.46
C LEU A 475 -6.71 -1.16 14.30
N THR A 476 -5.48 -0.98 13.82
CA THR A 476 -4.44 -2.01 13.65
C THR A 476 -3.52 -2.19 14.85
N GLN A 477 -3.52 -1.29 15.85
CA GLN A 477 -2.64 -1.35 17.03
C GLN A 477 -3.34 -1.73 18.33
N VAL A 478 -4.64 -2.02 18.30
CA VAL A 478 -5.27 -2.80 19.36
C VAL A 478 -4.99 -4.26 19.02
N PRO A 479 -4.32 -5.06 19.87
CA PRO A 479 -4.32 -6.50 19.66
C PRO A 479 -5.78 -6.91 19.63
N TYR A 480 -6.25 -7.33 18.45
CA TYR A 480 -7.54 -7.97 18.33
C TYR A 480 -7.46 -9.16 19.28
N THR A 481 -8.14 -9.08 20.43
CA THR A 481 -8.49 -10.26 21.21
C THR A 481 -9.56 -10.98 20.38
N GLY A 482 -9.12 -11.48 19.23
CA GLY A 482 -9.95 -12.16 18.27
C GLY A 482 -10.35 -13.45 18.89
N PHE A 483 -11.56 -13.45 19.44
CA PHE A 483 -12.28 -14.68 19.64
C PHE A 483 -12.55 -15.22 18.22
N GLU A 484 -11.74 -16.15 17.75
CA GLU A 484 -11.98 -16.92 16.51
C GLU A 484 -13.25 -17.76 16.73
N ALA A 485 -14.39 -17.08 16.62
CA ALA A 485 -15.70 -17.67 16.54
C ALA A 485 -15.76 -18.41 15.21
N GLY A 486 -15.46 -19.71 15.20
CA GLY A 486 -15.70 -20.56 14.02
C GLY A 486 -17.15 -20.42 13.51
N PRO A 487 -17.47 -20.96 12.32
CA PRO A 487 -18.70 -20.64 11.57
C PRO A 487 -20.00 -20.76 12.38
N LEU A 488 -20.05 -21.68 13.34
CA LEU A 488 -21.20 -21.91 14.23
C LEU A 488 -21.44 -20.73 15.19
N LEU A 489 -20.39 -20.17 15.78
CA LEU A 489 -20.52 -19.10 16.77
C LEU A 489 -20.74 -17.75 16.09
N THR A 490 -20.20 -17.56 14.89
CA THR A 490 -20.56 -16.45 13.99
C THR A 490 -22.05 -16.47 13.67
N PHE A 491 -22.60 -17.65 13.32
CA PHE A 491 -24.03 -17.80 13.04
C PHE A 491 -24.91 -17.48 14.26
N ILE A 492 -24.54 -17.96 15.44
CA ILE A 492 -25.25 -17.65 16.70
C ILE A 492 -25.20 -16.14 16.99
N PHE A 493 -24.04 -15.50 16.79
CA PHE A 493 -23.90 -14.07 17.02
C PHE A 493 -24.81 -13.23 16.11
N TYR A 494 -24.82 -13.50 14.81
CA TYR A 494 -25.65 -12.75 13.87
C TYR A 494 -27.16 -13.05 14.01
N THR A 495 -27.54 -14.27 14.39
CA THR A 495 -28.95 -14.59 14.70
C THR A 495 -29.43 -13.87 15.96
N LEU A 496 -28.58 -13.70 16.97
CA LEU A 496 -28.93 -12.94 18.17
C LEU A 496 -29.00 -11.44 17.87
N LEU A 497 -28.10 -10.92 17.03
CA LEU A 497 -28.09 -9.52 16.61
C LEU A 497 -29.33 -9.15 15.78
N THR A 498 -29.73 -10.02 14.86
CA THR A 498 -30.96 -9.86 14.07
C THR A 498 -32.22 -9.91 14.95
N LEU A 499 -32.28 -10.82 15.94
CA LEU A 499 -33.36 -10.82 16.93
C LEU A 499 -33.39 -9.53 17.76
N TRP A 500 -32.22 -9.00 18.12
CA TRP A 500 -32.10 -7.75 18.87
C TRP A 500 -32.56 -6.55 18.04
N ALA A 501 -32.18 -6.49 16.76
CA ALA A 501 -32.63 -5.46 15.83
C ALA A 501 -34.16 -5.52 15.62
N ALA A 502 -34.73 -6.72 15.51
CA ALA A 502 -36.18 -6.90 15.44
C ALA A 502 -36.88 -6.46 16.74
N PHE A 503 -36.26 -6.68 17.90
CA PHE A 503 -36.79 -6.22 19.19
C PHE A 503 -36.77 -4.68 19.33
N VAL A 504 -35.72 -4.01 18.87
CA VAL A 504 -35.65 -2.54 18.84
C VAL A 504 -36.67 -1.96 17.86
N ALA A 505 -36.75 -2.54 16.66
CA ALA A 505 -37.76 -2.15 15.67
C ALA A 505 -39.17 -2.33 16.24
N TYR A 506 -39.43 -3.42 16.97
CA TYR A 506 -40.70 -3.66 17.67
C TYR A 506 -40.98 -2.59 18.74
N LEU A 507 -39.98 -2.18 19.51
CA LEU A 507 -40.14 -1.11 20.51
C LEU A 507 -40.53 0.23 19.88
N PHE A 508 -39.87 0.62 18.78
CA PHE A 508 -40.16 1.88 18.09
C PHE A 508 -41.47 1.85 17.28
N ALA A 509 -41.83 0.69 16.72
CA ALA A 509 -43.03 0.55 15.90
C ALA A 509 -44.33 0.46 16.73
N ILE A 510 -44.28 -0.13 17.93
CA ILE A 510 -45.50 -0.47 18.70
C ILE A 510 -45.62 0.28 20.04
N ARG A 511 -44.53 0.82 20.60
CA ARG A 511 -44.59 1.66 21.81
C ARG A 511 -44.16 3.10 21.52
N ARG A 512 -45.07 3.85 20.89
CA ARG A 512 -45.10 5.30 21.08
C ARG A 512 -45.49 5.55 22.53
N ASP A 513 -44.69 6.37 23.19
CA ASP A 513 -44.96 7.02 24.48
C ASP A 513 -44.31 6.35 25.71
N SER A 514 -43.02 6.72 25.85
CA SER A 514 -42.14 6.66 27.04
C SER A 514 -41.26 5.42 27.25
N PHE A 515 -39.95 5.67 27.32
CA PHE A 515 -38.94 4.79 27.89
C PHE A 515 -37.97 5.66 28.69
N GLY A 516 -37.80 5.38 29.99
CA GLY A 516 -36.79 6.05 30.82
C GLY A 516 -37.04 7.52 31.19
N GLY A 517 -38.27 8.03 31.09
CA GLY A 517 -38.65 9.32 31.69
C GLY A 517 -38.39 10.59 30.87
N VAL A 518 -38.19 10.51 29.55
CA VAL A 518 -38.03 11.70 28.69
C VAL A 518 -39.14 11.75 27.63
N GLN A 519 -39.82 12.90 27.54
CA GLN A 519 -40.82 13.21 26.50
C GLN A 519 -40.19 14.10 25.43
N PHE A 520 -40.44 13.81 24.15
CA PHE A 520 -40.03 14.66 23.03
C PHE A 520 -41.20 15.59 22.62
N ALA A 521 -41.14 16.84 23.09
CA ALA A 521 -41.87 17.98 22.51
C ALA A 521 -41.20 18.35 21.17
N GLY A 522 -41.84 18.79 20.09
CA GLY A 522 -43.09 19.54 19.95
C GLY A 522 -42.74 20.94 19.44
N ASN A 523 -42.90 21.21 18.14
CA ASN A 523 -42.92 22.57 17.59
C ASN A 523 -44.18 22.75 16.73
N GLY A 524 -45.15 23.53 17.23
CA GLY A 524 -46.11 24.30 16.42
C GLY A 524 -45.43 25.56 15.85
N GLU A 525 -46.04 26.44 15.06
CA GLU A 525 -47.44 26.62 14.68
C GLU A 525 -47.51 27.75 13.62
N VAL A 526 -48.61 27.79 12.85
CA VAL A 526 -49.36 29.01 12.40
C VAL A 526 -48.81 29.86 11.23
N THR A 527 -49.57 30.33 10.22
CA THR A 527 -50.94 30.13 9.68
C THR A 527 -51.06 30.85 8.32
N ASN A 528 -52.18 30.56 7.63
CA ASN A 528 -53.00 31.40 6.74
C ASN A 528 -53.09 30.83 5.32
N ASP A 529 -54.08 29.99 5.04
CA ASP A 529 -55.49 30.34 4.73
C ASP A 529 -55.66 30.62 3.23
N LEU A 530 -56.79 30.14 2.70
CA LEU A 530 -57.25 30.18 1.31
C LEU A 530 -56.87 29.01 0.36
N TYR A 531 -57.94 28.30 0.02
CA TYR A 531 -58.38 27.95 -1.33
C TYR A 531 -58.19 26.51 -1.83
N GLU A 532 -59.30 25.77 -1.69
CA GLU A 532 -59.93 24.91 -2.70
C GLU A 532 -59.03 23.94 -3.49
N THR A 533 -59.09 22.65 -3.19
CA THR A 533 -60.03 21.69 -3.83
C THR A 533 -60.19 21.87 -5.35
N LYS A 534 -59.73 20.89 -6.15
CA LYS A 534 -60.63 19.93 -6.84
C LYS A 534 -59.93 19.10 -7.93
N LYS A 535 -60.46 17.87 -8.04
CA LYS A 535 -60.60 16.98 -9.22
C LYS A 535 -59.38 16.12 -9.57
N ALA A 536 -59.49 14.78 -9.53
CA ALA A 536 -60.27 13.87 -10.41
C ALA A 536 -59.71 13.91 -11.84
N GLU A 537 -59.46 12.84 -12.60
CA GLU A 537 -59.64 11.39 -12.54
C GLU A 537 -59.12 10.88 -13.93
N VAL A 538 -58.97 9.57 -14.12
CA VAL A 538 -59.04 8.84 -15.43
C VAL A 538 -57.84 8.87 -16.41
N ALA A 539 -57.16 7.73 -16.44
CA ALA A 539 -56.95 6.76 -17.54
C ALA A 539 -56.29 7.11 -18.91
N GLU A 540 -55.51 6.09 -19.31
CA GLU A 540 -55.42 5.46 -20.64
C GLU A 540 -54.36 5.88 -21.69
N GLN A 541 -53.61 4.82 -22.08
CA GLN A 541 -53.17 4.45 -23.42
C GLN A 541 -52.09 5.33 -24.09
N ALA A 542 -51.20 4.83 -24.94
CA ALA A 542 -50.74 3.50 -25.31
C ALA A 542 -49.61 3.71 -26.34
N THR A 543 -48.71 2.72 -26.45
CA THR A 543 -47.96 2.31 -27.66
C THR A 543 -46.91 3.24 -28.29
N ALA A 544 -45.67 2.75 -28.40
CA ALA A 544 -45.17 1.95 -29.54
C ALA A 544 -43.65 1.66 -29.40
N ARG A 545 -43.23 0.38 -29.33
CA ARG A 545 -42.44 -0.37 -30.36
C ARG A 545 -40.91 -0.09 -30.32
N PHE A 546 -39.96 -1.03 -30.46
CA PHE A 546 -39.86 -2.37 -31.08
C PHE A 546 -38.56 -3.11 -30.62
N ALA A 547 -38.57 -4.47 -30.64
CA ALA A 547 -37.48 -5.44 -30.91
C ALA A 547 -36.24 -5.52 -29.95
N SER A 548 -35.52 -6.62 -29.71
CA SER A 548 -35.53 -8.09 -30.00
C SER A 548 -34.31 -8.68 -29.25
N ALA A 549 -34.46 -9.69 -28.36
CA ALA A 549 -33.97 -11.08 -28.43
C ALA A 549 -32.45 -11.42 -28.57
N THR A 550 -32.00 -12.28 -27.64
CA THR A 550 -31.13 -13.50 -27.76
C THR A 550 -29.59 -13.46 -27.91
N ALA A 551 -29.00 -14.51 -27.32
CA ALA A 551 -27.59 -14.83 -27.06
C ALA A 551 -26.87 -15.65 -28.16
N ALA A 552 -25.53 -15.53 -28.22
CA ALA A 552 -24.41 -16.46 -28.59
C ALA A 552 -24.57 -17.49 -29.75
N PRO A 553 -23.53 -18.30 -30.15
CA PRO A 553 -22.08 -18.12 -30.38
C PRO A 553 -21.65 -18.62 -31.80
N ALA A 554 -20.35 -18.64 -32.18
CA ALA A 554 -19.79 -19.59 -33.19
C ALA A 554 -18.26 -19.50 -33.47
N LYS A 555 -17.58 -20.67 -33.36
CA LYS A 555 -16.75 -21.36 -34.40
C LYS A 555 -15.19 -21.30 -34.42
N VAL A 556 -14.62 -22.46 -34.01
CA VAL A 556 -13.58 -23.36 -34.59
C VAL A 556 -12.63 -22.87 -35.70
N GLU A 557 -11.31 -23.12 -35.54
CA GLU A 557 -10.45 -23.72 -36.58
C GLU A 557 -9.14 -24.35 -36.03
N SER A 558 -8.65 -25.38 -36.74
CA SER A 558 -7.62 -26.38 -36.40
C SER A 558 -6.45 -26.36 -37.38
N VAL A 559 -5.19 -26.62 -36.98
CA VAL A 559 -4.14 -27.22 -37.85
C VAL A 559 -3.12 -28.04 -37.02
N VAL A 560 -2.57 -29.08 -37.63
CA VAL A 560 -1.84 -30.28 -37.12
C VAL A 560 -0.32 -30.23 -37.44
N ALA A 561 0.45 -31.13 -36.79
CA ALA A 561 1.79 -31.73 -37.12
C ALA A 561 3.05 -30.94 -36.70
N GLU A 562 4.19 -31.52 -36.28
CA GLU A 562 4.72 -32.90 -36.18
C GLU A 562 5.97 -32.91 -35.26
N VAL A 563 6.34 -34.03 -34.65
CA VAL A 563 7.62 -34.25 -33.91
C VAL A 563 8.66 -34.83 -34.88
N PRO A 564 9.98 -34.67 -34.64
CA PRO A 564 10.71 -35.88 -34.24
C PRO A 564 11.81 -35.69 -33.18
N THR A 565 11.97 -36.77 -32.43
CA THR A 565 13.01 -37.15 -31.48
C THR A 565 14.37 -37.38 -32.18
N ASN A 566 15.47 -36.99 -31.53
CA ASN A 566 16.73 -37.74 -31.59
C ASN A 566 17.69 -37.37 -30.44
N LEU A 567 17.91 -38.34 -29.54
CA LEU A 567 19.04 -38.42 -28.62
C LEU A 567 20.26 -39.02 -29.34
N PRO A 568 21.49 -38.78 -28.83
CA PRO A 568 22.12 -39.86 -28.08
C PRO A 568 22.76 -39.42 -26.75
N VAL A 569 22.72 -40.35 -25.79
CA VAL A 569 23.42 -40.37 -24.51
C VAL A 569 24.82 -40.98 -24.68
N ALA A 570 25.78 -40.48 -23.88
CA ALA A 570 26.95 -41.13 -23.24
C ALA A 570 28.15 -40.16 -23.28
N THR A 571 28.95 -39.90 -22.24
CA THR A 571 29.46 -40.83 -21.22
C THR A 571 30.11 -40.04 -20.07
N ASN A 572 30.12 -40.65 -18.89
CA ASN A 572 30.78 -40.27 -17.64
C ASN A 572 32.16 -39.59 -17.75
N VAL A 573 32.33 -38.44 -17.07
CA VAL A 573 33.58 -38.06 -16.41
C VAL A 573 33.25 -37.44 -15.04
N ALA A 574 34.02 -37.84 -14.03
CA ALA A 574 33.95 -37.52 -12.61
C ALA A 574 33.87 -36.00 -12.26
N PRO A 575 33.38 -35.63 -11.07
CA PRO A 575 33.25 -34.23 -10.67
C PRO A 575 34.62 -33.59 -10.50
N VAL A 576 34.85 -32.49 -11.22
CA VAL A 576 36.02 -31.63 -10.97
C VAL A 576 35.69 -30.72 -9.79
N ILE A 577 36.64 -30.73 -8.86
CA ILE A 577 36.71 -30.03 -7.58
C ILE A 577 36.31 -28.56 -7.71
N GLY A 578 35.50 -28.12 -6.74
CA GLY A 578 35.05 -26.75 -6.60
C GLY A 578 36.20 -25.76 -6.48
N TYR A 579 36.02 -24.61 -7.10
CA TYR A 579 36.67 -23.40 -6.65
C TYR A 579 35.86 -22.86 -5.48
N GLN A 580 36.47 -22.89 -4.30
CA GLN A 580 36.07 -22.09 -3.14
C GLN A 580 35.97 -20.63 -3.57
N ALA A 581 34.82 -20.00 -3.37
CA ALA A 581 34.79 -18.56 -3.15
C ALA A 581 35.20 -18.34 -1.69
N SER A 582 36.47 -17.99 -1.50
CA SER A 582 36.97 -17.39 -0.28
C SER A 582 36.24 -16.07 -0.05
N TYR A 583 35.47 -15.94 1.03
CA TYR A 583 35.09 -14.62 1.54
C TYR A 583 36.30 -14.05 2.26
N GLN A 584 37.11 -13.33 1.51
CA GLN A 584 38.07 -12.39 2.04
C GLN A 584 37.38 -11.02 1.92
N THR A 585 37.16 -10.33 3.04
CA THR A 585 36.83 -8.90 3.02
C THR A 585 38.03 -8.18 2.46
N GLN A 586 38.03 -8.04 1.14
CA GLN A 586 38.87 -7.13 0.39
C GLN A 586 38.04 -5.87 0.20
N GLU A 587 38.61 -4.70 0.44
CA GLU A 587 38.00 -3.45 0.02
C GLU A 587 37.61 -3.62 -1.46
N LEU A 588 36.29 -3.57 -1.74
CA LEU A 588 35.77 -3.73 -3.08
C LEU A 588 36.42 -2.65 -3.94
N SER A 589 37.13 -3.06 -4.99
CA SER A 589 37.65 -2.13 -5.99
C SER A 589 36.49 -1.34 -6.58
N GLU A 590 36.71 -0.09 -7.01
CA GLU A 590 35.70 0.76 -7.65
C GLU A 590 34.93 -0.01 -8.75
N ASP A 591 35.65 -0.82 -9.54
CA ASP A 591 35.10 -1.70 -10.59
C ASP A 591 34.02 -2.72 -10.12
N GLU A 592 34.06 -3.17 -8.86
CA GLU A 592 33.15 -4.19 -8.31
C GLU A 592 31.90 -3.55 -7.68
N LEU A 593 32.01 -2.31 -7.20
CA LEU A 593 30.87 -1.47 -6.81
C LEU A 593 30.06 -1.05 -8.05
N GLU A 594 30.75 -0.64 -9.12
CA GLU A 594 30.13 -0.27 -10.40
C GLU A 594 29.35 -1.44 -11.04
N LEU A 595 29.90 -2.65 -10.93
CA LEU A 595 29.27 -3.88 -11.43
C LEU A 595 27.94 -4.18 -10.72
N ASN A 596 27.91 -4.02 -9.39
CA ASN A 596 26.72 -4.25 -8.57
C ASN A 596 25.62 -3.21 -8.85
N GLU A 597 25.97 -1.94 -9.08
CA GLU A 597 25.00 -0.90 -9.43
C GLU A 597 24.34 -1.15 -10.78
N LEU A 598 25.14 -1.58 -11.77
CA LEU A 598 24.68 -1.87 -13.11
C LEU A 598 23.77 -3.13 -13.14
N GLU A 599 24.09 -4.14 -12.34
CA GLU A 599 23.27 -5.34 -12.14
C GLU A 599 21.93 -5.01 -11.48
N ASN A 600 21.96 -4.23 -10.40
CA ASN A 600 20.75 -3.79 -9.71
C ASN A 600 19.84 -2.95 -10.63
N ARG A 601 20.43 -2.11 -11.49
CA ARG A 601 19.69 -1.33 -12.51
C ARG A 601 19.02 -2.22 -13.55
N ALA A 602 19.67 -3.29 -13.99
CA ALA A 602 19.06 -4.27 -14.88
C ALA A 602 17.91 -5.04 -14.22
N HIS A 603 18.10 -5.46 -12.97
CA HIS A 603 17.05 -6.14 -12.19
C HIS A 603 15.83 -5.25 -11.99
N ALA A 604 16.01 -3.95 -11.74
CA ALA A 604 14.93 -2.98 -11.66
C ALA A 604 14.10 -2.90 -12.96
N GLN A 605 14.71 -3.21 -14.11
CA GLN A 605 14.05 -3.24 -15.41
C GLN A 605 13.59 -4.65 -15.83
N LYS A 606 13.65 -5.64 -14.93
CA LYS A 606 13.37 -7.06 -15.21
C LYS A 606 14.25 -7.66 -16.30
N ALA A 607 15.54 -7.32 -16.30
CA ALA A 607 16.53 -7.90 -17.19
C ALA A 607 17.57 -8.69 -16.39
N LEU A 608 17.90 -9.90 -16.85
CA LEU A 608 18.99 -10.72 -16.33
C LEU A 608 20.15 -10.65 -17.31
N LEU A 609 21.34 -10.25 -16.84
CA LEU A 609 22.55 -10.19 -17.65
C LEU A 609 23.49 -11.32 -17.25
N SER A 610 24.16 -11.91 -18.23
CA SER A 610 25.29 -12.79 -17.96
C SER A 610 26.56 -11.98 -17.67
N SER A 611 27.46 -12.52 -16.83
CA SER A 611 28.66 -11.81 -16.36
C SER A 611 29.61 -11.39 -17.50
N ASP A 612 29.61 -12.12 -18.61
CA ASP A 612 30.33 -11.82 -19.85
C ASP A 612 29.70 -10.67 -20.65
N ALA A 613 28.36 -10.58 -20.70
CA ALA A 613 27.64 -9.45 -21.30
C ALA A 613 27.92 -8.15 -20.54
N MET A 614 27.94 -8.22 -19.21
CA MET A 614 28.23 -7.06 -18.35
C MET A 614 29.66 -6.54 -18.56
N ARG A 615 30.65 -7.44 -18.61
CA ARG A 615 32.05 -7.09 -18.93
C ARG A 615 32.21 -6.50 -20.33
N TYR A 616 31.43 -6.99 -21.30
CA TYR A 616 31.43 -6.42 -22.64
C TYR A 616 30.93 -4.96 -22.63
N LEU A 617 29.90 -4.65 -21.84
CA LEU A 617 29.41 -3.29 -21.68
C LEU A 617 30.45 -2.37 -21.00
N LEU A 618 31.08 -2.84 -19.93
CA LEU A 618 32.13 -2.10 -19.22
C LEU A 618 33.32 -1.75 -20.14
N ASN A 619 33.68 -2.65 -21.05
CA ASN A 619 34.75 -2.41 -22.03
C ASN A 619 34.33 -1.52 -23.21
N THR A 620 33.03 -1.32 -23.41
CA THR A 620 32.50 -0.54 -24.55
C THR A 620 32.41 0.96 -24.21
N GLU A 621 32.08 1.30 -22.97
CA GLU A 621 31.85 2.69 -22.55
C GLU A 621 32.75 3.07 -21.35
N PRO A 622 33.41 4.25 -21.38
CA PRO A 622 34.47 4.60 -20.43
C PRO A 622 33.98 5.16 -19.08
N THR A 623 32.69 5.47 -18.92
CA THR A 623 32.13 6.04 -17.68
C THR A 623 30.86 5.30 -17.24
N LEU A 624 30.66 5.18 -15.93
CA LEU A 624 29.51 4.51 -15.33
C LEU A 624 28.16 5.10 -15.79
N GLU A 625 28.08 6.43 -15.93
CA GLU A 625 26.88 7.10 -16.41
C GLU A 625 26.56 6.73 -17.88
N ALA A 626 27.58 6.64 -18.74
CA ALA A 626 27.42 6.23 -20.12
C ALA A 626 27.06 4.74 -20.23
N GLN A 627 27.70 3.88 -19.43
CA GLN A 627 27.39 2.45 -19.33
C GLN A 627 25.93 2.25 -18.91
N ALA A 628 25.45 2.97 -17.90
CA ALA A 628 24.07 2.86 -17.42
C ALA A 628 23.04 3.34 -18.45
N LEU A 629 23.30 4.45 -19.15
CA LEU A 629 22.45 4.94 -20.24
C LEU A 629 22.41 3.95 -21.41
N LYS A 630 23.55 3.35 -21.75
CA LYS A 630 23.64 2.36 -22.83
C LYS A 630 22.93 1.07 -22.44
N LEU A 631 23.06 0.62 -21.19
CA LEU A 631 22.31 -0.52 -20.67
C LEU A 631 20.80 -0.31 -20.79
N ASP A 632 20.30 0.86 -20.39
CA ASP A 632 18.87 1.19 -20.48
C ASP A 632 18.38 1.20 -21.93
N ALA A 633 19.21 1.67 -22.87
CA ALA A 633 18.91 1.61 -24.29
C ALA A 633 18.88 0.15 -24.80
N VAL A 634 19.84 -0.68 -24.40
CA VAL A 634 19.93 -2.09 -24.79
C VAL A 634 18.75 -2.89 -24.25
N ILE A 635 18.38 -2.73 -22.98
CA ILE A 635 17.22 -3.40 -22.37
C ILE A 635 15.92 -2.98 -23.06
N ARG A 636 15.79 -1.70 -23.43
CA ARG A 636 14.60 -1.20 -24.14
C ARG A 636 14.44 -1.83 -25.52
N VAL A 637 15.52 -1.90 -26.29
CA VAL A 637 15.50 -2.55 -27.62
C VAL A 637 15.30 -4.06 -27.45
N ALA A 638 15.96 -4.68 -26.47
CA ALA A 638 15.82 -6.10 -26.17
C ALA A 638 14.36 -6.51 -25.91
N LYS A 639 13.61 -5.70 -25.14
CA LYS A 639 12.19 -5.95 -24.83
C LYS A 639 11.28 -5.95 -26.07
N VAL A 640 11.72 -5.32 -27.15
CA VAL A 640 11.01 -5.32 -28.45
C VAL A 640 11.52 -6.44 -29.35
N THR A 641 12.80 -6.79 -29.25
CA THR A 641 13.47 -7.73 -30.17
C THR A 641 13.40 -9.20 -29.72
N PHE A 642 13.37 -9.48 -28.42
CA PHE A 642 13.40 -10.85 -27.88
C PHE A 642 12.19 -11.15 -26.99
N PRO A 643 11.69 -12.40 -26.99
CA PRO A 643 10.62 -12.81 -26.09
C PRO A 643 11.10 -12.79 -24.63
N THR A 644 10.20 -12.42 -23.72
CA THR A 644 10.43 -12.48 -22.27
C THR A 644 10.07 -13.86 -21.72
N GLU A 645 10.89 -14.40 -20.82
CA GLU A 645 10.64 -15.62 -20.07
C GLU A 645 10.20 -15.21 -18.65
N ASP A 646 8.99 -15.60 -18.24
CA ASP A 646 8.40 -15.24 -16.92
C ASP A 646 8.42 -13.74 -16.59
N GLY A 647 8.31 -12.90 -17.63
CA GLY A 647 8.34 -11.44 -17.51
C GLY A 647 9.73 -10.84 -17.34
N TRP A 648 10.79 -11.66 -17.48
CA TRP A 648 12.20 -11.24 -17.50
C TRP A 648 12.79 -11.36 -18.89
N ILE A 649 13.73 -10.46 -19.21
CA ILE A 649 14.52 -10.53 -20.44
C ILE A 649 15.93 -11.02 -20.13
N ILE A 650 16.33 -12.12 -20.77
CA ILE A 650 17.67 -12.70 -20.59
C ILE A 650 18.60 -12.16 -21.68
N LEU A 651 19.66 -11.45 -21.25
CA LEU A 651 20.67 -10.84 -22.09
C LEU A 651 22.01 -11.55 -21.89
N ASN A 652 22.29 -12.49 -22.79
CA ASN A 652 23.60 -13.11 -22.89
C ASN A 652 24.55 -12.31 -23.80
N LEU A 653 25.86 -12.61 -23.78
CA LEU A 653 26.86 -11.91 -24.58
C LEU A 653 26.48 -11.80 -26.08
N PRO A 654 26.06 -12.88 -26.79
CA PRO A 654 25.68 -12.78 -28.19
C PRO A 654 24.50 -11.85 -28.47
N ARG A 655 23.50 -11.80 -27.57
CA ARG A 655 22.36 -10.86 -27.69
C ARG A 655 22.82 -9.42 -27.43
N MET A 656 23.71 -9.23 -26.46
CA MET A 656 24.26 -7.90 -26.15
C MET A 656 25.11 -7.36 -27.30
N GLU A 657 25.97 -8.19 -27.90
CA GLU A 657 26.75 -7.84 -29.09
C GLU A 657 25.86 -7.51 -30.30
N ALA A 658 24.80 -8.28 -30.53
CA ALA A 658 23.86 -8.02 -31.62
C ALA A 658 23.14 -6.66 -31.45
N LEU A 659 22.66 -6.36 -30.24
CA LEU A 659 21.96 -5.12 -29.93
C LEU A 659 22.89 -3.90 -29.98
N LEU A 660 24.11 -4.02 -29.47
CA LEU A 660 25.11 -2.94 -29.51
C LEU A 660 25.67 -2.73 -30.93
N GLY A 661 25.80 -3.81 -31.70
CA GLY A 661 26.19 -3.76 -33.11
C GLY A 661 25.17 -3.07 -34.01
N ASP A 662 23.87 -3.26 -33.76
CA ASP A 662 22.81 -2.57 -34.51
C ASP A 662 22.69 -1.08 -34.14
N MET A 663 22.98 -0.73 -32.88
CA MET A 663 23.03 0.66 -32.41
C MET A 663 24.17 1.48 -33.02
N THR A 664 25.19 0.84 -33.60
CA THR A 664 26.31 1.54 -34.29
C THR A 664 26.13 1.61 -35.81
N LYS A 665 25.13 0.91 -36.37
CA LYS A 665 24.83 0.89 -37.81
C LYS A 665 23.66 1.76 -38.24
N THR A 666 22.96 2.39 -37.30
CA THR A 666 21.84 3.29 -37.59
C THR A 666 22.27 4.73 -37.42
N GLU A 667 22.99 5.29 -38.40
CA GLU A 667 22.96 6.73 -38.64
C GLU A 667 21.65 7.11 -39.35
N GLU A 668 21.18 8.34 -39.10
CA GLU A 668 20.09 9.05 -39.77
C GLU A 668 18.62 8.66 -39.45
N VAL A 669 18.11 9.12 -38.30
CA VAL A 669 16.80 9.83 -38.30
C VAL A 669 16.90 11.08 -37.42
N SER A 670 16.58 12.19 -38.06
CA SER A 670 16.50 13.59 -37.64
C SER A 670 16.37 13.91 -36.15
N MET A 671 17.26 14.81 -35.73
CA MET A 671 17.16 15.65 -34.54
C MET A 671 15.76 16.26 -34.35
N VAL A 672 15.16 16.02 -33.19
CA VAL A 672 14.39 17.05 -32.49
C VAL A 672 15.11 17.31 -31.18
N SER A 673 15.62 18.52 -31.08
CA SER A 673 16.34 19.10 -29.94
C SER A 673 15.56 18.91 -28.64
N ASN A 674 16.00 17.99 -27.77
CA ASN A 674 15.73 18.12 -26.34
C ASN A 674 16.78 19.04 -25.73
N LYS A 675 16.33 20.29 -25.60
CA LYS A 675 16.92 21.35 -24.80
C LYS A 675 17.23 20.82 -23.40
N ALA A 676 18.39 21.23 -22.88
CA ALA A 676 18.91 20.87 -21.57
C ALA A 676 17.83 20.91 -20.47
N VAL A 677 17.86 19.86 -19.64
CA VAL A 677 17.04 19.62 -18.45
C VAL A 677 17.08 20.86 -17.55
N THR A 678 15.99 21.63 -17.55
CA THR A 678 15.65 22.50 -16.43
C THR A 678 15.01 21.65 -15.35
N THR A 679 15.59 21.69 -14.15
CA THR A 679 15.04 21.12 -12.92
C THR A 679 13.57 21.51 -12.74
N SER A 680 12.64 20.59 -13.02
CA SER A 680 11.22 20.72 -12.67
C SER A 680 11.10 20.73 -11.15
N GLY A 681 10.54 21.80 -10.59
CA GLY A 681 10.44 22.00 -9.14
C GLY A 681 9.17 21.40 -8.53
N SER A 682 8.14 21.14 -9.34
CA SER A 682 6.86 20.54 -8.93
C SER A 682 6.49 19.32 -9.79
N LEU A 683 5.75 18.38 -9.20
CA LEU A 683 5.20 17.22 -9.88
C LEU A 683 4.28 17.63 -11.05
N ALA A 684 3.53 18.72 -10.92
CA ALA A 684 2.70 19.25 -12.01
C ALA A 684 3.55 19.65 -13.24
N GLU A 685 4.74 20.21 -13.00
CA GLU A 685 5.67 20.60 -14.07
C GLU A 685 6.29 19.38 -14.74
N ALA A 686 6.65 18.35 -13.97
CA ALA A 686 7.14 17.08 -14.51
C ALA A 686 6.09 16.37 -15.36
N ILE A 687 4.81 16.42 -14.96
CA ILE A 687 3.69 15.82 -15.71
C ILE A 687 3.44 16.58 -17.02
N VAL A 688 3.42 17.91 -17.00
CA VAL A 688 3.19 18.75 -18.19
C VAL A 688 4.34 18.68 -19.19
N THR A 689 5.57 18.51 -18.72
CA THR A 689 6.76 18.35 -19.59
C THR A 689 6.91 16.94 -20.15
N GLY A 690 6.02 16.01 -19.77
CA GLY A 690 6.06 14.61 -20.21
C GLY A 690 7.19 13.79 -19.58
N ASN A 691 7.87 14.31 -18.56
CA ASN A 691 8.98 13.62 -17.90
C ASN A 691 8.45 12.66 -16.83
N ILE A 692 8.08 11.45 -17.27
CA ILE A 692 7.52 10.42 -16.39
C ILE A 692 8.52 9.92 -15.33
N VAL A 693 9.82 9.97 -15.61
CA VAL A 693 10.87 9.54 -14.68
C VAL A 693 10.98 10.51 -13.52
N ALA A 694 11.10 11.82 -13.82
CA ALA A 694 11.07 12.86 -12.80
C ALA A 694 9.75 12.86 -12.01
N ALA A 695 8.62 12.64 -12.69
CA ALA A 695 7.33 12.52 -12.03
C ALA A 695 7.30 11.34 -11.04
N TYR A 696 7.90 10.19 -11.37
CA TYR A 696 7.94 9.03 -10.49
C TYR A 696 8.87 9.18 -9.28
N GLU A 697 9.98 9.90 -9.42
CA GLU A 697 10.88 10.21 -8.30
C GLU A 697 10.23 11.17 -7.30
N MET A 698 9.38 12.09 -7.79
CA MET A 698 8.70 13.10 -6.96
C MET A 698 7.53 12.54 -6.12
N ILE A 699 7.01 11.35 -6.42
CA ILE A 699 5.94 10.67 -5.67
C ILE A 699 6.54 9.81 -4.53
N SER A 700 7.60 10.28 -3.87
CA SER A 700 8.15 9.63 -2.67
C SER A 700 7.12 9.57 -1.53
N ASN A 701 7.48 9.15 -0.29
CA ASN A 701 6.71 8.82 0.94
C ASN A 701 5.27 9.37 1.21
N ARG A 702 4.67 10.25 0.41
CA ARG A 702 3.28 10.74 0.46
C ARG A 702 2.64 10.80 -0.95
N PRO A 703 2.40 9.65 -1.60
CA PRO A 703 2.00 9.57 -3.00
C PRO A 703 0.67 10.27 -3.32
N MET A 704 -0.32 10.15 -2.42
CA MET A 704 -1.64 10.79 -2.60
C MET A 704 -1.62 12.31 -2.37
N VAL A 705 -0.70 12.81 -1.54
CA VAL A 705 -0.58 14.26 -1.25
C VAL A 705 0.09 14.97 -2.41
N ALA A 706 1.19 14.41 -2.93
CA ALA A 706 1.85 14.94 -4.11
C ALA A 706 0.91 14.99 -5.32
N LEU A 707 0.05 13.98 -5.47
CA LEU A 707 -0.96 13.94 -6.53
C LEU A 707 -2.04 15.03 -6.36
N ALA A 708 -2.50 15.26 -5.13
CA ALA A 708 -3.47 16.30 -4.82
C ALA A 708 -2.89 17.71 -5.07
N ASP A 709 -1.62 17.94 -4.68
CA ASP A 709 -0.91 19.19 -4.93
C ASP A 709 -0.75 19.42 -6.45
N ALA A 710 -0.35 18.40 -7.21
CA ALA A 710 -0.22 18.49 -8.66
C ALA A 710 -1.57 18.74 -9.37
N ALA A 711 -2.65 18.12 -8.91
CA ALA A 711 -3.99 18.37 -9.42
C ALA A 711 -4.48 19.79 -9.08
N SER A 712 -4.15 20.29 -7.89
CA SER A 712 -4.46 21.66 -7.46
C SER A 712 -3.70 22.70 -8.28
N ASP A 713 -2.42 22.48 -8.59
CA ASP A 713 -1.61 23.37 -9.42
C ASP A 713 -2.17 23.46 -10.86
N LEU A 714 -2.60 22.33 -11.43
CA LEU A 714 -3.23 22.29 -12.75
C LEU A 714 -4.64 22.92 -12.76
N ASP A 715 -5.42 22.76 -11.69
CA ASP A 715 -6.72 23.42 -11.52
C ASP A 715 -6.56 24.94 -11.34
N ALA A 716 -5.54 25.40 -10.61
CA ALA A 716 -5.21 26.82 -10.48
C ALA A 716 -4.82 27.44 -11.83
N LEU A 717 -4.03 26.72 -12.64
CA LEU A 717 -3.72 27.11 -14.02
C LEU A 717 -4.98 27.15 -14.90
N TYR A 718 -5.83 26.13 -14.83
CA TYR A 718 -7.07 26.07 -15.61
C TYR A 718 -7.98 27.26 -15.29
N ARG A 719 -8.14 27.61 -14.01
CA ARG A 719 -8.90 28.78 -13.55
C ARG A 719 -8.25 30.09 -13.98
N SER A 720 -6.92 30.19 -13.92
CA SER A 720 -6.17 31.36 -14.39
C SER A 720 -6.44 31.64 -15.87
N ARG A 721 -6.47 30.60 -16.72
CA ARG A 721 -6.83 30.72 -18.15
C ARG A 721 -8.26 31.19 -18.41
N LYS A 722 -9.20 30.87 -17.52
CA LYS A 722 -10.60 31.34 -17.59
C LYS A 722 -10.82 32.73 -16.95
N GLY A 723 -9.75 33.44 -16.58
CA GLY A 723 -9.80 34.79 -16.02
C GLY A 723 -9.98 34.84 -14.50
N GLY A 724 -9.75 33.74 -13.80
CA GLY A 724 -9.72 33.66 -12.34
C GLY A 724 -8.37 34.08 -11.74
N ASN A 725 -8.35 34.41 -10.44
CA ASN A 725 -7.13 34.79 -9.71
C ASN A 725 -6.49 33.54 -9.09
N GLY A 726 -5.40 33.04 -9.67
CA GLY A 726 -4.63 31.89 -9.17
C GLY A 726 -3.12 32.14 -9.28
N VAL A 727 -2.35 31.77 -8.26
CA VAL A 727 -0.89 31.84 -8.28
C VAL A 727 -0.35 30.57 -8.92
N VAL A 728 0.31 30.70 -10.06
CA VAL A 728 0.81 29.57 -10.86
C VAL A 728 2.26 29.87 -11.25
N SER A 729 3.11 28.84 -11.31
CA SER A 729 4.50 29.04 -11.69
C SER A 729 4.63 29.47 -13.15
N ASP A 730 5.63 30.32 -13.44
CA ASP A 730 5.93 30.78 -14.80
C ASP A 730 6.25 29.60 -15.75
N LEU A 731 6.86 28.54 -15.20
CA LEU A 731 7.21 27.33 -15.94
C LEU A 731 5.96 26.54 -16.32
N LEU A 732 5.00 26.37 -15.40
CA LEU A 732 3.74 25.69 -15.70
C LEU A 732 2.91 26.49 -16.72
N HIS A 733 2.91 27.82 -16.63
CA HIS A 733 2.28 28.68 -17.63
C HIS A 733 2.91 28.53 -19.03
N THR A 734 4.23 28.47 -19.09
CA THR A 734 4.98 28.39 -20.35
C THR A 734 4.83 27.02 -21.03
N GLU A 735 4.98 25.94 -20.28
CA GLU A 735 4.95 24.58 -20.83
C GLU A 735 3.54 24.13 -21.19
N THR A 736 2.52 24.58 -20.45
CA THR A 736 1.13 24.28 -20.82
C THR A 736 0.62 25.14 -21.98
N ALA A 737 1.30 26.21 -22.40
CA ALA A 737 0.81 27.12 -23.44
C ALA A 737 0.46 26.44 -24.78
N LYS A 738 0.99 25.24 -25.01
CA LYS A 738 0.74 24.41 -26.20
C LYS A 738 -0.43 23.42 -26.04
N LEU A 739 -0.96 23.26 -24.82
CA LEU A 739 -2.06 22.35 -24.48
C LEU A 739 -3.41 23.10 -24.48
N SER A 740 -4.45 22.44 -24.98
CA SER A 740 -5.81 22.97 -24.94
C SER A 740 -6.40 22.90 -23.53
N ASP A 741 -7.45 23.69 -23.28
CA ASP A 741 -8.14 23.70 -21.99
C ASP A 741 -8.78 22.32 -21.69
N GLU A 742 -9.26 21.61 -22.71
CA GLU A 742 -9.80 20.25 -22.61
C GLU A 742 -8.72 19.22 -22.25
N GLN A 743 -7.50 19.40 -22.75
CA GLN A 743 -6.36 18.54 -22.39
C GLN A 743 -5.98 18.73 -20.92
N ILE A 744 -5.98 19.98 -20.43
CA ILE A 744 -5.71 20.26 -19.01
C ILE A 744 -6.81 19.66 -18.11
N GLU A 745 -8.08 19.77 -18.52
CA GLU A 745 -9.20 19.14 -17.80
C GLU A 745 -9.08 17.61 -17.76
N ALA A 746 -8.67 16.98 -18.87
CA ALA A 746 -8.41 15.54 -18.93
C ALA A 746 -7.25 15.12 -18.02
N MET A 747 -6.21 15.94 -17.90
CA MET A 747 -5.10 15.70 -16.97
C MET A 747 -5.57 15.78 -15.51
N ILE A 748 -6.36 16.80 -15.14
CA ILE A 748 -6.92 16.94 -13.78
C ILE A 748 -7.83 15.76 -13.45
N SER A 749 -8.67 15.32 -14.39
CA SER A 749 -9.53 14.14 -14.23
C SER A 749 -8.71 12.85 -14.05
N ALA A 750 -7.62 12.69 -14.80
CA ALA A 750 -6.73 11.54 -14.67
C ALA A 750 -6.06 11.50 -13.29
N LEU A 751 -5.57 12.63 -12.77
CA LEU A 751 -4.94 12.71 -11.45
C LEU A 751 -5.96 12.49 -10.32
N THR A 752 -7.17 13.03 -10.43
CA THR A 752 -8.22 12.84 -9.42
C THR A 752 -8.83 11.44 -9.43
N SER A 753 -8.73 10.69 -10.54
CA SER A 753 -9.23 9.30 -10.62
C SER A 753 -8.56 8.30 -9.67
N ALA A 754 -7.35 8.59 -9.18
CA ALA A 754 -6.70 7.76 -8.16
C ALA A 754 -7.39 7.86 -6.78
N ILE A 755 -8.18 8.92 -6.55
CA ILE A 755 -8.85 9.19 -5.27
C ILE A 755 -10.16 8.40 -5.13
N ASP A 756 -10.70 7.85 -6.23
CA ASP A 756 -12.01 7.20 -6.29
C ASP A 756 -12.04 5.76 -5.71
N GLY A 757 -10.99 5.35 -4.99
CA GLY A 757 -10.96 4.10 -4.19
C GLY A 757 -11.02 2.78 -4.97
N THR A 758 -10.83 2.82 -6.30
CA THR A 758 -10.92 1.63 -7.18
C THR A 758 -9.69 0.73 -7.16
N TYR A 759 -8.61 1.13 -6.48
CA TYR A 759 -7.35 0.40 -6.41
C TYR A 759 -7.09 -0.13 -5.00
N THR A 760 -6.57 -1.35 -4.90
CA THR A 760 -6.22 -2.01 -3.63
C THR A 760 -4.87 -1.54 -3.06
N ASP A 761 -4.08 -0.82 -3.86
CA ASP A 761 -2.75 -0.31 -3.51
C ASP A 761 -2.61 1.15 -3.95
N GLU A 762 -2.27 2.03 -3.00
CA GLU A 762 -2.18 3.48 -3.21
C GLU A 762 -1.04 3.84 -4.17
N ALA A 763 0.10 3.18 -4.07
CA ALA A 763 1.26 3.47 -4.92
C ALA A 763 1.00 3.14 -6.40
N SER A 764 0.31 2.02 -6.65
CA SER A 764 -0.08 1.59 -7.99
C SER A 764 -1.15 2.50 -8.60
N ALA A 765 -2.11 2.95 -7.79
CA ALA A 765 -3.14 3.91 -8.21
C ALA A 765 -2.54 5.23 -8.71
N VAL A 766 -1.59 5.76 -7.94
CA VAL A 766 -0.94 7.05 -8.21
C VAL A 766 -0.03 6.97 -9.43
N LYS A 767 0.76 5.91 -9.58
CA LYS A 767 1.59 5.69 -10.77
C LYS A 767 0.77 5.58 -12.06
N MET A 768 -0.39 4.94 -11.98
CA MET A 768 -1.29 4.78 -13.12
C MET A 768 -2.02 6.08 -13.48
N ALA A 769 -2.41 6.88 -12.49
CA ALA A 769 -3.00 8.21 -12.71
C ALA A 769 -2.01 9.17 -13.38
N ILE A 770 -0.75 9.17 -12.93
CA ILE A 770 0.31 10.01 -13.51
C ILE A 770 0.65 9.58 -14.92
N MET A 771 0.70 8.27 -15.19
CA MET A 771 0.88 7.76 -16.56
C MET A 771 -0.28 8.19 -17.48
N LYS A 772 -1.52 8.16 -16.99
CA LYS A 772 -2.69 8.64 -17.75
C LYS A 772 -2.63 10.14 -18.03
N ALA A 773 -2.19 10.95 -17.06
CA ALA A 773 -2.05 12.39 -17.22
C ALA A 773 -0.90 12.76 -18.17
N VAL A 774 0.27 12.12 -18.05
CA VAL A 774 1.41 12.31 -18.97
C VAL A 774 1.05 11.92 -20.40
N LYS A 775 0.23 10.88 -20.59
CA LYS A 775 -0.25 10.46 -21.92
C LYS A 775 -1.10 11.54 -22.63
N VAL A 776 -1.65 12.52 -21.92
CA VAL A 776 -2.40 13.63 -22.55
C VAL A 776 -1.45 14.62 -23.24
N VAL A 777 -0.17 14.65 -22.83
CA VAL A 777 0.89 15.50 -23.38
C VAL A 777 1.58 14.84 -24.58
N ALA A 778 1.64 13.51 -24.62
CA ALA A 778 2.21 12.71 -25.70
C ALA A 778 1.24 12.54 -26.88
#